data_AF-A0A2N1V2H8-F1
#
_entry.id   AF-A0A2N1V2H8-F1
#
_cell.length_a   1.000
_cell.length_b   1.000
_cell.length_c   1.000
_cell.angle_alpha   90.00
_cell.angle_beta   90.00
_cell.angle_gamma   90.00
#
_symmetry.space_group_name_H-M   'P 1'
#
loop_
_entity.id
_entity.type
_entity.pdbx_description
1 polymer ?
#
loop_
_entity_poly.entity_id
_entity_poly.type
_entity_poly.pdbx_seq_one_letter_code
_entity_poly.pdbx_strand_id
1 'polypeptide(L)'
;MSPPEQNEVRESVHQIGRIVAQYRRVQGFTQIKLAEKLGFGDRNIITQLEQGRRLPDLDQLEAIGRLLEIPDEQWRVYSHAGYVQAIEFEAALAEMLGKPLSLASLDPIAQGMLLQAVDVFVAGPRLSLVQAHDHFNSLLTFYGERAVSRAFYRRFLGSSNFESVSQFKQAVNDFQQTAIRIYGSFRRAFKTLCACDSEQMERELVLLKPVQPELFTQRRPFDTILAIDRDRLDDLGYISAERVRRQNRERHELSRKLGELADWIEGDSDGSIMKFNTKKLHRIQSLLRVFDSDLLIEENLFSKVDPDALRREAARLAPEDSELARIAETQERGQQNLSAYLTEAYMDVYIATSMRERADFISVNTFVETVFRDETIAPLHLRYFNPTLSWIADRVAKGLVEALMLKRAQMTIYMAQKGDTFGKDSEASVALGQGKPVIVYVPRLSYQEINSESLMQAADGWLRQQMQILDVEYDEDLDHHGMVSRILTAQLKRLSPVQLAEVVFAHWADFDLYGEIKDLEPELRHAVNTYLDALTMPPTQPRHPQPPEAVRLALVDKLVHCALFFERRAFTFKEIHPLALQVILSSGVLNGILVVRSAESCIKMLYQLLTNTIETELKCEDHNYRLVEKHTGSTLRVISRNKLLTNAFWTQYFS
;
A
#
# COMPACT_ATOMS: atom_id res chain seq x y z
N MET A 1 -18.03 -9.13 8.92
CA MET A 1 -18.29 -10.55 8.59
C MET A 1 -18.97 -10.59 7.24
N SER A 2 -18.23 -10.97 6.20
CA SER A 2 -18.84 -11.36 4.93
C SER A 2 -19.76 -12.57 5.19
N PRO A 3 -20.92 -12.68 4.52
CA PRO A 3 -21.77 -13.85 4.66
C PRO A 3 -20.98 -15.11 4.27
N PRO A 4 -21.27 -16.27 4.88
CA PRO A 4 -20.65 -17.53 4.50
C PRO A 4 -20.89 -17.78 3.01
N GLU A 5 -19.80 -18.14 2.34
CA GLU A 5 -19.65 -18.69 0.99
C GLU A 5 -20.96 -18.80 0.19
N GLN A 6 -21.10 -17.93 -0.80
CA GLN A 6 -22.11 -18.11 -1.83
C GLN A 6 -21.81 -19.43 -2.56
N ASN A 7 -22.75 -20.36 -2.46
CA ASN A 7 -22.86 -21.57 -3.28
C ASN A 7 -22.30 -21.33 -4.69
N GLU A 8 -21.25 -22.07 -5.07
CA GLU A 8 -20.76 -22.17 -6.44
C GLU A 8 -21.98 -22.38 -7.38
N VAL A 9 -22.33 -21.35 -8.15
CA VAL A 9 -23.42 -21.39 -9.13
C VAL A 9 -22.99 -22.34 -10.24
N ARG A 10 -23.66 -23.48 -10.36
CA ARG A 10 -23.37 -24.49 -11.39
C ARG A 10 -24.00 -24.04 -12.71
N GLU A 11 -23.20 -23.78 -13.74
CA GLU A 11 -23.66 -23.33 -15.07
C GLU A 11 -24.71 -24.27 -15.69
N SER A 12 -24.61 -25.58 -15.43
CA SER A 12 -25.61 -26.60 -15.80
C SER A 12 -26.99 -26.30 -15.22
N VAL A 13 -27.05 -25.90 -13.96
CA VAL A 13 -28.28 -25.52 -13.27
C VAL A 13 -28.83 -24.22 -13.84
N HIS A 14 -27.97 -23.29 -14.23
CA HIS A 14 -28.38 -22.05 -14.87
C HIS A 14 -28.99 -22.28 -16.26
N GLN A 15 -28.46 -23.21 -17.05
CA GLN A 15 -29.04 -23.58 -18.34
C GLN A 15 -30.40 -24.25 -18.19
N ILE A 16 -30.51 -25.24 -17.29
CA ILE A 16 -31.80 -25.88 -16.97
C ILE A 16 -32.80 -24.85 -16.45
N GLY A 17 -32.37 -23.98 -15.53
CA GLY A 17 -33.17 -22.90 -14.98
C GLY A 17 -33.72 -21.95 -16.05
N ARG A 18 -32.93 -21.64 -17.08
CA ARG A 18 -33.39 -20.82 -18.23
C ARG A 18 -34.43 -21.54 -19.08
N ILE A 19 -34.23 -22.82 -19.36
CA ILE A 19 -35.18 -23.66 -20.12
C ILE A 19 -36.50 -23.73 -19.36
N VAL A 20 -36.45 -24.06 -18.07
CA VAL A 20 -37.63 -24.11 -17.19
C VAL A 20 -38.34 -22.76 -17.14
N ALA A 21 -37.61 -21.66 -16.97
CA ALA A 21 -38.18 -20.32 -16.95
C ALA A 21 -38.85 -19.94 -18.28
N GLN A 22 -38.26 -20.34 -19.41
CA GLN A 22 -38.82 -20.11 -20.74
C GLN A 22 -40.15 -20.86 -20.92
N TYR A 23 -40.17 -22.17 -20.70
CA TYR A 23 -41.37 -22.99 -20.87
C TYR A 23 -42.48 -22.61 -19.87
N ARG A 24 -42.11 -22.32 -18.61
CA ARG A 24 -43.05 -21.81 -17.60
C ARG A 24 -43.74 -20.53 -18.05
N ARG A 25 -42.97 -19.58 -18.60
CA ARG A 25 -43.53 -18.30 -19.09
C ARG A 25 -44.41 -18.48 -20.31
N VAL A 26 -44.05 -19.38 -21.24
CA VAL A 26 -44.87 -19.73 -22.41
C VAL A 26 -46.22 -20.29 -21.99
N GLN A 27 -46.26 -21.11 -20.94
CA GLN A 27 -47.51 -21.66 -20.39
C GLN A 27 -48.24 -20.70 -19.41
N GLY A 28 -47.74 -19.46 -19.22
CA GLY A 28 -48.39 -18.45 -18.40
C GLY A 28 -48.35 -18.72 -16.88
N PHE A 29 -47.50 -19.61 -16.40
CA PHE A 29 -47.38 -19.89 -14.97
C PHE A 29 -46.47 -18.89 -14.27
N THR A 30 -46.87 -18.44 -13.08
CA THR A 30 -45.95 -17.78 -12.14
C THR A 30 -45.15 -18.84 -11.39
N GLN A 31 -44.03 -18.47 -10.76
CA GLN A 31 -43.24 -19.42 -9.94
C GLN A 31 -44.10 -20.04 -8.82
N ILE A 32 -45.01 -19.26 -8.23
CA ILE A 32 -45.97 -19.71 -7.21
C ILE A 32 -46.93 -20.74 -7.80
N LYS A 33 -47.59 -20.41 -8.91
CA LYS A 33 -48.55 -21.32 -9.57
C LYS A 33 -47.90 -22.62 -10.03
N LEU A 34 -46.64 -22.57 -10.49
CA LEU A 34 -45.90 -23.77 -10.87
C LEU A 34 -45.63 -24.65 -9.64
N ALA A 35 -45.17 -24.07 -8.53
CA ALA A 35 -44.93 -24.80 -7.29
C ALA A 35 -46.22 -25.43 -6.72
N GLU A 36 -47.34 -24.69 -6.73
CA GLU A 36 -48.66 -25.19 -6.31
C GLU A 36 -49.11 -26.39 -7.14
N LYS A 37 -48.98 -26.31 -8.48
CA LYS A 37 -49.37 -27.41 -9.38
C LYS A 37 -48.50 -28.67 -9.21
N LEU A 38 -47.26 -28.50 -8.78
CA LEU A 38 -46.31 -29.59 -8.55
C LEU A 38 -46.40 -30.15 -7.13
N GLY A 39 -47.21 -29.56 -6.25
CA GLY A 39 -47.28 -29.94 -4.84
C GLY A 39 -45.99 -29.60 -4.06
N PHE A 40 -45.19 -28.65 -4.55
CA PHE A 40 -44.00 -28.19 -3.84
C PHE A 40 -44.44 -27.24 -2.73
N GLY A 41 -44.06 -27.55 -1.48
CA GLY A 41 -44.48 -26.78 -0.31
C GLY A 41 -44.01 -25.31 -0.30
N ASP A 42 -43.03 -24.93 -1.15
CA ASP A 42 -42.56 -23.56 -1.32
C ASP A 42 -42.08 -23.31 -2.77
N ARG A 43 -42.35 -22.10 -3.28
CA ARG A 43 -41.85 -21.58 -4.57
C ARG A 43 -40.33 -21.46 -4.62
N ASN A 44 -39.63 -21.54 -3.48
CA ASN A 44 -38.18 -21.44 -3.42
C ASN A 44 -37.48 -22.47 -4.32
N ILE A 45 -38.02 -23.69 -4.45
CA ILE A 45 -37.41 -24.72 -5.32
C ILE A 45 -37.32 -24.22 -6.77
N ILE A 46 -38.42 -23.67 -7.29
CA ILE A 46 -38.47 -23.09 -8.64
C ILE A 46 -37.58 -21.84 -8.72
N THR A 47 -37.59 -21.01 -7.69
CA THR A 47 -36.81 -19.76 -7.64
C THR A 47 -35.30 -20.04 -7.69
N GLN A 48 -34.83 -20.99 -6.87
CA GLN A 48 -33.41 -21.36 -6.81
C GLN A 48 -32.95 -22.07 -8.08
N LEU A 49 -33.81 -22.87 -8.71
CA LEU A 49 -33.53 -23.47 -10.02
C LEU A 49 -33.40 -22.42 -11.12
N GLU A 50 -34.39 -21.51 -11.25
CA GLU A 50 -34.37 -20.47 -12.29
C GLU A 50 -33.24 -19.44 -12.11
N GLN A 51 -32.79 -19.24 -10.87
CA GLN A 51 -31.62 -18.43 -10.54
C GLN A 51 -30.29 -19.18 -10.72
N GLY A 52 -30.31 -20.45 -11.12
CA GLY A 52 -29.11 -21.28 -11.30
C GLY A 52 -28.43 -21.70 -9.99
N ARG A 53 -29.06 -21.44 -8.84
CA ARG A 53 -28.46 -21.63 -7.51
C ARG A 53 -28.51 -23.07 -7.01
N ARG A 54 -29.57 -23.82 -7.35
CA ARG A 54 -29.73 -25.21 -6.90
C ARG A 54 -30.54 -26.03 -7.89
N LEU A 55 -30.04 -27.21 -8.23
CA LEU A 55 -30.82 -28.22 -8.95
C LEU A 55 -31.78 -28.90 -7.96
N PRO A 56 -33.09 -29.00 -8.28
CA PRO A 56 -34.00 -29.90 -7.59
C PRO A 56 -33.51 -31.35 -7.67
N ASP A 57 -34.04 -32.22 -6.82
CA ASP A 57 -33.82 -33.65 -7.01
C ASP A 57 -34.42 -34.14 -8.34
N LEU A 58 -33.99 -35.32 -8.79
CA LEU A 58 -34.38 -35.86 -10.10
C LEU A 58 -35.91 -36.03 -10.23
N ASP A 59 -36.58 -36.44 -9.16
CA ASP A 59 -38.03 -36.63 -9.14
C ASP A 59 -38.77 -35.29 -9.28
N GLN A 60 -38.31 -34.26 -8.57
CA GLN A 60 -38.83 -32.88 -8.69
C GLN A 60 -38.57 -32.31 -10.07
N LEU A 61 -37.37 -32.49 -10.62
CA LEU A 61 -37.01 -31.98 -11.94
C LEU A 61 -37.80 -32.68 -13.04
N GLU A 62 -38.05 -33.98 -12.89
CA GLU A 62 -38.92 -34.75 -13.79
C GLU A 62 -40.38 -34.30 -13.70
N ALA A 63 -40.89 -34.02 -12.50
CA ALA A 63 -42.22 -33.45 -12.32
C ALA A 63 -42.34 -32.08 -13.00
N ILE A 64 -41.33 -31.20 -12.84
CA ILE A 64 -41.27 -29.90 -13.54
C ILE A 64 -41.28 -30.10 -15.06
N GLY A 65 -40.40 -30.97 -15.57
CA GLY A 65 -40.27 -31.23 -17.01
C GLY A 65 -41.56 -31.76 -17.63
N ARG A 66 -42.22 -32.73 -16.98
CA ARG A 66 -43.50 -33.29 -17.43
C ARG A 66 -44.63 -32.25 -17.41
N LEU A 67 -44.75 -31.46 -16.34
CA LEU A 67 -45.83 -30.47 -16.22
C LEU A 67 -45.68 -29.33 -17.24
N LEU A 68 -44.44 -28.89 -17.48
CA LEU A 68 -44.13 -27.84 -18.44
C LEU A 68 -43.98 -28.34 -19.89
N GLU A 69 -44.20 -29.64 -20.12
CA GLU A 69 -44.05 -30.30 -21.42
C GLU A 69 -42.69 -30.00 -22.07
N ILE A 70 -41.63 -29.93 -21.25
CA ILE A 70 -40.26 -29.75 -21.72
C ILE A 70 -39.80 -31.09 -22.28
N PRO A 71 -39.37 -31.17 -23.55
CA PRO A 71 -38.86 -32.41 -24.12
C PRO A 71 -37.74 -32.98 -23.24
N ASP A 72 -37.81 -34.28 -22.94
CA ASP A 72 -36.84 -34.96 -22.06
C ASP A 72 -35.38 -34.70 -22.47
N GLU A 73 -35.13 -34.62 -23.78
CA GLU A 73 -33.83 -34.33 -24.38
C GLU A 73 -33.25 -32.96 -23.97
N GLN A 74 -34.10 -31.98 -23.62
CA GLN A 74 -33.68 -30.63 -23.27
C GLN A 74 -33.28 -30.46 -21.80
N TRP A 75 -33.64 -31.40 -20.91
CA TRP A 75 -33.35 -31.25 -19.49
C TRP A 75 -32.75 -32.51 -18.84
N ARG A 76 -33.10 -33.74 -19.29
CA ARG A 76 -32.53 -34.99 -18.75
C ARG A 76 -31.05 -35.15 -19.07
N VAL A 77 -30.60 -34.65 -20.22
CA VAL A 77 -29.17 -34.63 -20.58
C VAL A 77 -28.39 -33.85 -19.52
N TYR A 78 -28.94 -32.72 -19.07
CA TYR A 78 -28.31 -31.83 -18.11
C TYR A 78 -28.40 -32.30 -16.65
N SER A 79 -29.26 -33.27 -16.34
CA SER A 79 -29.38 -33.88 -15.00
C SER A 79 -28.62 -35.19 -14.86
N HIS A 80 -28.07 -35.75 -15.94
CA HIS A 80 -27.24 -36.95 -15.89
C HIS A 80 -25.91 -36.67 -15.16
N ALA A 81 -25.52 -37.52 -14.21
CA ALA A 81 -24.35 -37.29 -13.36
C ALA A 81 -23.06 -37.07 -14.18
N GLY A 82 -22.84 -37.85 -15.25
CA GLY A 82 -21.70 -37.66 -16.16
C GLY A 82 -21.70 -36.33 -16.89
N TYR A 83 -22.88 -35.77 -17.20
CA TYR A 83 -23.00 -34.46 -17.85
C TYR A 83 -22.71 -33.30 -16.91
N VAL A 84 -23.21 -33.39 -15.67
CA VAL A 84 -22.87 -32.43 -14.62
C VAL A 84 -21.35 -32.43 -14.38
N GLN A 85 -20.74 -33.61 -14.27
CA GLN A 85 -19.30 -33.76 -14.09
C GLN A 85 -18.51 -33.17 -15.27
N ALA A 86 -18.94 -33.42 -16.51
CA ALA A 86 -18.31 -32.85 -17.70
C ALA A 86 -18.42 -31.33 -17.77
N ILE A 87 -19.55 -30.73 -17.37
CA ILE A 87 -19.67 -29.27 -17.28
C ILE A 87 -18.75 -28.70 -16.20
N GLU A 88 -18.66 -29.32 -15.04
CA GLU A 88 -17.76 -28.87 -13.97
C GLU A 88 -16.29 -28.98 -14.40
N PHE A 89 -15.92 -30.07 -15.09
CA PHE A 89 -14.60 -30.24 -15.68
C PHE A 89 -14.33 -29.19 -16.77
N GLU A 90 -15.30 -28.95 -17.66
CA GLU A 90 -15.21 -27.93 -18.71
C GLU A 90 -14.99 -26.54 -18.13
N ALA A 91 -15.71 -26.17 -17.07
CA ALA A 91 -15.54 -24.90 -16.39
C ALA A 91 -14.11 -24.76 -15.85
N ALA A 92 -13.58 -25.79 -15.18
CA ALA A 92 -12.20 -25.81 -14.70
C ALA A 92 -11.17 -25.74 -15.85
N LEU A 93 -11.43 -26.44 -16.95
CA LEU A 93 -10.56 -26.40 -18.13
C LEU A 93 -10.60 -25.02 -18.81
N ALA A 94 -11.76 -24.38 -18.90
CA ALA A 94 -11.92 -23.03 -19.44
C ALA A 94 -11.09 -22.00 -18.65
N GLU A 95 -11.10 -22.11 -17.32
CA GLU A 95 -10.31 -21.32 -16.38
C GLU A 95 -8.80 -21.50 -16.61
N MET A 96 -8.34 -22.74 -16.82
CA MET A 96 -6.94 -23.06 -17.14
C MET A 96 -6.51 -22.50 -18.51
N LEU A 97 -7.37 -22.63 -19.52
CA LEU A 97 -7.08 -22.19 -20.88
C LEU A 97 -7.20 -20.67 -21.05
N GLY A 98 -7.81 -19.97 -20.10
CA GLY A 98 -8.15 -18.55 -20.19
C GLY A 98 -9.09 -18.24 -21.35
N LYS A 99 -9.96 -19.19 -21.75
CA LYS A 99 -10.97 -19.00 -22.79
C LYS A 99 -12.28 -19.71 -22.40
N PRO A 100 -13.46 -19.18 -22.74
CA PRO A 100 -14.71 -19.89 -22.53
C PRO A 100 -14.74 -21.17 -23.39
N LEU A 101 -15.23 -22.25 -22.78
CA LEU A 101 -15.55 -23.50 -23.46
C LEU A 101 -17.06 -23.72 -23.45
N SER A 102 -17.54 -24.57 -24.36
CA SER A 102 -18.95 -24.94 -24.40
C SER A 102 -19.11 -26.33 -25.01
N LEU A 103 -19.52 -27.29 -24.19
CA LEU A 103 -19.83 -28.66 -24.62
C LEU A 103 -20.98 -28.65 -25.63
N ALA A 104 -21.92 -27.72 -25.48
CA ALA A 104 -23.04 -27.54 -26.39
C ALA A 104 -22.65 -27.13 -27.82
N SER A 105 -21.39 -26.70 -28.04
CA SER A 105 -20.89 -26.41 -29.39
C SER A 105 -20.50 -27.66 -30.18
N LEU A 106 -20.41 -28.81 -29.52
CA LEU A 106 -20.09 -30.10 -30.14
C LEU A 106 -21.35 -30.80 -30.67
N ASP A 107 -21.19 -31.62 -31.70
CA ASP A 107 -22.27 -32.50 -32.16
C ASP A 107 -22.58 -33.60 -31.11
N PRO A 108 -23.79 -34.20 -31.12
CA PRO A 108 -24.20 -35.14 -30.09
C PRO A 108 -23.28 -36.36 -29.92
N ILE A 109 -22.63 -36.83 -30.99
CA ILE A 109 -21.72 -37.97 -30.92
C ILE A 109 -20.45 -37.54 -30.19
N ALA A 110 -19.86 -36.40 -30.57
CA ALA A 110 -18.71 -35.83 -29.89
C ALA A 110 -19.00 -35.51 -28.42
N GLN A 111 -20.19 -35.02 -28.08
CA GLN A 111 -20.62 -34.83 -26.69
C GLN A 111 -20.59 -36.15 -25.90
N GLY A 112 -21.18 -37.21 -26.46
CA GLY A 112 -21.17 -38.55 -25.86
C GLY A 112 -19.76 -39.08 -25.60
N MET A 113 -18.86 -38.91 -26.57
CA MET A 113 -17.45 -39.33 -26.44
C MET A 113 -16.70 -38.50 -25.40
N LEU A 114 -16.93 -37.19 -25.35
CA LEU A 114 -16.33 -36.30 -24.36
C LEU A 114 -16.77 -36.67 -22.94
N LEU A 115 -18.06 -36.96 -22.73
CA LEU A 115 -18.60 -37.39 -21.43
C LEU A 115 -17.86 -38.62 -20.89
N GLN A 116 -17.69 -39.64 -21.73
CA GLN A 116 -16.95 -40.87 -21.37
C GLN A 116 -15.47 -40.58 -21.13
N ALA A 117 -14.85 -39.73 -21.95
CA ALA A 117 -13.46 -39.36 -21.80
C ALA A 117 -13.22 -38.58 -20.50
N VAL A 118 -14.11 -37.67 -20.11
CA VAL A 118 -14.02 -36.96 -18.84
C VAL A 118 -14.14 -37.94 -17.67
N ASP A 119 -15.14 -38.83 -17.70
CA ASP A 119 -15.34 -39.83 -16.65
C ASP A 119 -14.08 -40.67 -16.40
N VAL A 120 -13.43 -41.15 -17.47
CA VAL A 120 -12.15 -41.87 -17.38
C VAL A 120 -11.03 -41.00 -16.75
N PHE A 121 -11.01 -39.71 -17.04
CA PHE A 121 -9.97 -38.81 -16.58
C PHE A 121 -10.12 -38.34 -15.13
N VAL A 122 -11.35 -38.25 -14.61
CA VAL A 122 -11.61 -37.70 -13.26
C VAL A 122 -12.31 -38.66 -12.31
N ALA A 123 -12.72 -39.85 -12.76
CA ALA A 123 -13.34 -40.89 -11.93
C ALA A 123 -12.95 -42.33 -12.34
N GLY A 124 -12.17 -42.46 -13.41
CA GLY A 124 -11.75 -43.74 -13.97
C GLY A 124 -10.58 -44.40 -13.24
N PRO A 125 -10.14 -45.58 -13.73
CA PRO A 125 -8.99 -46.27 -13.17
C PRO A 125 -7.72 -45.41 -13.28
N ARG A 126 -6.79 -45.63 -12.35
CA ARG A 126 -5.54 -44.89 -12.29
C ARG A 126 -4.71 -45.11 -13.56
N LEU A 127 -4.37 -44.02 -14.25
CA LEU A 127 -3.55 -44.01 -15.45
C LEU A 127 -2.08 -43.75 -15.11
N SER A 128 -1.15 -44.35 -15.85
CA SER A 128 0.25 -43.93 -15.80
C SER A 128 0.41 -42.49 -16.33
N LEU A 129 1.51 -41.81 -15.99
CA LEU A 129 1.79 -40.45 -16.50
C LEU A 129 1.65 -40.34 -18.02
N VAL A 130 2.13 -41.34 -18.77
CA VAL A 130 2.06 -41.33 -20.24
C VAL A 130 0.61 -41.43 -20.70
N GLN A 131 -0.15 -42.38 -20.16
CA GLN A 131 -1.57 -42.56 -20.50
C GLN A 131 -2.41 -41.35 -20.10
N ALA A 132 -2.20 -40.80 -18.91
CA ALA A 132 -2.94 -39.64 -18.41
C ALA A 132 -2.68 -38.39 -19.27
N HIS A 133 -1.41 -38.16 -19.64
CA HIS A 133 -1.02 -37.09 -20.56
C HIS A 133 -1.66 -37.25 -21.94
N ASP A 134 -1.60 -38.44 -22.53
CA ASP A 134 -2.14 -38.70 -23.86
C ASP A 134 -3.68 -38.58 -23.87
N HIS A 135 -4.32 -39.02 -22.78
CA HIS A 135 -5.76 -38.87 -22.56
C HIS A 135 -6.18 -37.41 -22.40
N PHE A 136 -5.42 -36.62 -21.63
CA PHE A 136 -5.67 -35.18 -21.51
C PHE A 136 -5.52 -34.44 -22.85
N ASN A 137 -4.53 -34.80 -23.66
CA ASN A 137 -4.39 -34.24 -25.01
C ASN A 137 -5.56 -34.61 -25.94
N SER A 138 -6.13 -35.80 -25.75
CA SER A 138 -7.36 -36.19 -26.45
C SER A 138 -8.55 -35.31 -26.04
N LEU A 139 -8.69 -35.00 -24.74
CA LEU A 139 -9.70 -34.07 -24.24
C LEU A 139 -9.57 -32.66 -24.84
N LEU A 140 -8.34 -32.14 -24.95
CA LEU A 140 -8.09 -30.83 -25.57
C LEU A 140 -8.51 -30.75 -27.04
N THR A 141 -8.50 -31.87 -27.75
CA THR A 141 -8.87 -31.94 -29.17
C THR A 141 -10.34 -31.58 -29.39
N PHE A 142 -11.23 -32.00 -28.50
CA PHE A 142 -12.66 -31.62 -28.56
C PHE A 142 -12.84 -30.09 -28.56
N TYR A 143 -11.93 -29.35 -27.94
CA TYR A 143 -12.00 -27.90 -27.81
C TYR A 143 -11.08 -27.13 -28.78
N GLY A 144 -10.50 -27.83 -29.78
CA GLY A 144 -9.59 -27.26 -30.76
C GLY A 144 -8.32 -26.68 -30.14
N GLU A 145 -7.87 -27.21 -29.01
CA GLU A 145 -6.62 -26.81 -28.37
C GLU A 145 -5.45 -27.68 -28.79
N ARG A 146 -4.25 -27.08 -28.77
CA ARG A 146 -3.01 -27.82 -29.05
C ARG A 146 -2.71 -28.77 -27.90
N ALA A 147 -2.13 -29.91 -28.22
CA ALA A 147 -1.59 -30.83 -27.23
C ALA A 147 -0.57 -30.11 -26.33
N VAL A 148 -0.63 -30.38 -25.04
CA VAL A 148 0.39 -29.95 -24.08
C VAL A 148 1.58 -30.90 -24.12
N SER A 149 2.74 -30.41 -23.72
CA SER A 149 3.92 -31.22 -23.51
C SER A 149 3.81 -32.05 -22.23
N ARG A 150 4.57 -33.14 -22.19
CA ARG A 150 4.68 -33.97 -20.98
C ARG A 150 5.31 -33.21 -19.81
N ALA A 151 6.14 -32.20 -20.09
CA ALA A 151 6.72 -31.33 -19.06
C ALA A 151 5.65 -30.45 -18.40
N PHE A 152 4.76 -29.85 -19.20
CA PHE A 152 3.63 -29.08 -18.72
C PHE A 152 2.69 -29.93 -17.86
N TYR A 153 2.27 -31.09 -18.38
CA TYR A 153 1.38 -32.00 -17.64
C TYR A 153 2.00 -32.40 -16.30
N ARG A 154 3.27 -32.84 -16.31
CA ARG A 154 3.97 -33.23 -15.07
C ARG A 154 4.04 -32.09 -14.07
N ARG A 155 4.28 -30.86 -14.53
CA ARG A 155 4.50 -29.70 -13.65
C ARG A 155 3.22 -29.21 -12.97
N PHE A 156 2.09 -29.25 -13.66
CA PHE A 156 0.85 -28.61 -13.21
C PHE A 156 -0.31 -29.59 -12.97
N LEU A 157 -0.34 -30.73 -13.66
CA LEU A 157 -1.41 -31.73 -13.56
C LEU A 157 -0.95 -33.03 -12.86
N GLY A 158 0.34 -33.16 -12.54
CA GLY A 158 0.89 -34.25 -11.73
C GLY A 158 1.32 -35.47 -12.53
N SER A 159 1.19 -36.66 -11.92
CA SER A 159 1.76 -37.92 -12.46
C SER A 159 0.74 -38.95 -12.94
N SER A 160 -0.56 -38.63 -12.87
CA SER A 160 -1.69 -39.52 -13.14
C SER A 160 -2.90 -38.71 -13.60
N ASN A 161 -4.00 -39.38 -13.90
CA ASN A 161 -5.35 -38.80 -13.94
C ASN A 161 -5.87 -38.49 -12.52
N PHE A 162 -7.06 -37.88 -12.43
CA PHE A 162 -7.64 -37.38 -11.18
C PHE A 162 -8.71 -38.32 -10.62
N GLU A 163 -8.95 -38.28 -9.31
CA GLU A 163 -10.03 -39.05 -8.64
C GLU A 163 -11.34 -38.26 -8.55
N SER A 164 -11.29 -36.95 -8.81
CA SER A 164 -12.48 -36.10 -8.91
C SER A 164 -12.21 -34.82 -9.70
N VAL A 165 -13.28 -34.16 -10.15
CA VAL A 165 -13.20 -32.81 -10.73
C VAL A 165 -12.65 -31.78 -9.73
N SER A 166 -12.88 -31.98 -8.43
CA SER A 166 -12.36 -31.10 -7.38
C SER A 166 -10.82 -31.12 -7.34
N GLN A 167 -10.19 -32.29 -7.46
CA GLN A 167 -8.73 -32.39 -7.55
C GLN A 167 -8.19 -31.72 -8.82
N PHE A 168 -8.90 -31.84 -9.95
CA PHE A 168 -8.54 -31.12 -11.18
C PHE A 168 -8.66 -29.60 -11.01
N LYS A 169 -9.74 -29.10 -10.39
CA LYS A 169 -9.90 -27.67 -10.05
C LYS A 169 -8.74 -27.16 -9.21
N GLN A 170 -8.27 -27.94 -8.23
CA GLN A 170 -7.11 -27.57 -7.42
C GLN A 170 -5.84 -27.46 -8.26
N ALA A 171 -5.58 -28.43 -9.15
CA ALA A 171 -4.43 -28.38 -10.06
C ALA A 171 -4.49 -27.16 -11.00
N VAL A 172 -5.69 -26.78 -11.46
CA VAL A 172 -5.92 -25.55 -12.23
C VAL A 172 -5.62 -24.31 -11.38
N ASN A 173 -6.04 -24.28 -10.12
CA ASN A 173 -5.75 -23.19 -9.19
C ASN A 173 -4.24 -23.02 -8.97
N ASP A 174 -3.50 -24.12 -8.77
CA ASP A 174 -2.04 -24.12 -8.60
C ASP A 174 -1.32 -23.60 -9.86
N PHE A 175 -1.80 -23.99 -11.04
CA PHE A 175 -1.35 -23.43 -12.31
C PHE A 175 -1.62 -21.93 -12.39
N GLN A 176 -2.84 -21.48 -12.08
CA GLN A 176 -3.23 -20.07 -12.14
C GLN A 176 -2.41 -19.22 -11.15
N GLN A 177 -2.18 -19.71 -9.94
CA GLN A 177 -1.36 -19.04 -8.93
C GLN A 177 0.11 -18.87 -9.40
N THR A 178 0.64 -19.84 -10.13
CA THR A 178 1.97 -19.73 -10.75
C THR A 178 1.95 -18.76 -11.94
N ALA A 179 0.95 -18.91 -12.82
CA ALA A 179 0.84 -18.17 -14.07
C ALA A 179 0.65 -16.66 -13.86
N ILE A 180 -0.21 -16.26 -12.91
CA ILE A 180 -0.53 -14.85 -12.65
C ILE A 180 0.68 -14.04 -12.15
N ARG A 181 1.71 -14.70 -11.62
CA ARG A 181 2.96 -14.04 -11.20
C ARG A 181 3.80 -13.55 -12.38
N ILE A 182 3.71 -14.23 -13.52
CA ILE A 182 4.55 -14.01 -14.70
C ILE A 182 3.76 -13.36 -15.85
N TYR A 183 2.52 -13.79 -16.08
CA TYR A 183 1.75 -13.45 -17.27
C TYR A 183 0.53 -12.59 -16.95
N GLY A 184 0.21 -11.62 -17.82
CA GLY A 184 -0.98 -10.76 -17.69
C GLY A 184 -2.29 -11.43 -18.12
N SER A 185 -2.25 -12.68 -18.60
CA SER A 185 -3.45 -13.49 -18.87
C SER A 185 -3.15 -14.99 -18.78
N PHE A 186 -4.13 -15.77 -18.30
CA PHE A 186 -4.02 -17.24 -18.29
C PHE A 186 -3.96 -17.84 -19.69
N ARG A 187 -4.61 -17.19 -20.67
CA ARG A 187 -4.51 -17.61 -22.07
C ARG A 187 -3.07 -17.59 -22.58
N ARG A 188 -2.34 -16.50 -22.29
CA ARG A 188 -0.93 -16.35 -22.69
C ARG A 188 -0.06 -17.35 -21.93
N ALA A 189 -0.28 -17.48 -20.62
CA ALA A 189 0.43 -18.46 -19.80
C ALA A 189 0.29 -19.88 -20.35
N PHE A 190 -0.95 -20.32 -20.60
CA PHE A 190 -1.22 -21.63 -21.15
C PHE A 190 -0.57 -21.82 -22.53
N LYS A 191 -0.75 -20.87 -23.46
CA LYS A 191 -0.19 -20.96 -24.82
C LYS A 191 1.34 -21.01 -24.83
N THR A 192 2.00 -20.32 -23.90
CA THR A 192 3.45 -20.32 -23.78
C THR A 192 3.95 -21.63 -23.15
N LEU A 193 3.41 -21.98 -21.98
CA LEU A 193 3.88 -23.10 -21.19
C LEU A 193 3.49 -24.47 -21.76
N CYS A 194 2.37 -24.58 -22.48
CA CYS A 194 1.90 -25.86 -23.03
C CYS A 194 2.88 -26.47 -24.04
N ALA A 195 3.64 -25.65 -24.77
CA ALA A 195 4.57 -26.12 -25.79
C ALA A 195 6.00 -26.32 -25.26
N CYS A 196 6.27 -25.88 -24.03
CA CYS A 196 7.61 -25.90 -23.45
C CYS A 196 8.08 -27.34 -23.19
N ASP A 197 9.31 -27.66 -23.58
CA ASP A 197 10.02 -28.82 -23.03
C ASP A 197 10.46 -28.55 -21.58
N SER A 198 11.18 -29.49 -20.96
CA SER A 198 11.61 -29.35 -19.56
C SER A 198 12.60 -28.20 -19.36
N GLU A 199 13.49 -27.93 -20.31
CA GLU A 199 14.47 -26.85 -20.18
C GLU A 199 13.81 -25.48 -20.39
N GLN A 200 12.93 -25.37 -21.38
CA GLN A 200 12.13 -24.17 -21.63
C GLN A 200 11.22 -23.85 -20.45
N MET A 201 10.57 -24.85 -19.84
CA MET A 201 9.75 -24.68 -18.64
C MET A 201 10.57 -24.09 -17.48
N GLU A 202 11.78 -24.60 -17.26
CA GLU A 202 12.68 -24.10 -16.21
C GLU A 202 13.14 -22.66 -16.48
N ARG A 203 13.32 -22.27 -17.74
CA ARG A 203 13.66 -20.90 -18.15
C ARG A 203 12.48 -19.95 -17.93
N GLU A 204 11.27 -20.32 -18.32
CA GLU A 204 10.06 -19.49 -18.12
C GLU A 204 9.77 -19.28 -16.63
N LEU A 205 9.97 -20.32 -15.80
CA LEU A 205 9.72 -20.26 -14.36
C LEU A 205 10.93 -19.74 -13.55
N VAL A 206 12.03 -19.35 -14.19
CA VAL A 206 13.26 -18.92 -13.50
C VAL A 206 13.02 -17.73 -12.57
N LEU A 207 12.12 -16.82 -12.97
CA LEU A 207 11.75 -15.62 -12.19
C LEU A 207 11.03 -15.94 -10.88
N LEU A 208 10.53 -17.17 -10.71
CA LEU A 208 9.85 -17.62 -9.50
C LEU A 208 10.76 -18.40 -8.55
N LYS A 209 12.00 -18.68 -8.96
CA LYS A 209 12.95 -19.40 -8.12
C LYS A 209 13.39 -18.52 -6.95
N PRO A 210 13.57 -19.09 -5.74
CA PRO A 210 14.17 -18.39 -4.63
C PRO A 210 15.55 -17.84 -5.01
N VAL A 211 15.83 -16.63 -4.56
CA VAL A 211 17.11 -15.95 -4.74
C VAL A 211 17.93 -16.21 -3.48
N GLN A 212 19.15 -16.70 -3.67
CA GLN A 212 20.06 -17.03 -2.58
C GLN A 212 20.63 -15.75 -1.94
N PRO A 213 20.56 -15.59 -0.61
CA PRO A 213 21.07 -14.39 0.09
C PRO A 213 22.55 -14.09 -0.18
N GLU A 214 23.35 -15.10 -0.53
CA GLU A 214 24.78 -15.00 -0.83
C GLU A 214 25.10 -14.01 -1.95
N LEU A 215 24.15 -13.75 -2.86
CA LEU A 215 24.28 -12.72 -3.90
C LEU A 215 24.44 -11.29 -3.34
N PHE A 216 24.01 -11.10 -2.10
CA PHE A 216 24.07 -9.84 -1.38
C PHE A 216 25.22 -9.85 -0.36
N THR A 217 25.34 -10.92 0.44
CA THR A 217 26.35 -11.01 1.52
C THR A 217 27.81 -11.02 1.01
N GLN A 218 28.05 -11.47 -0.22
CA GLN A 218 29.40 -11.43 -0.83
C GLN A 218 29.88 -10.03 -1.21
N ARG A 219 28.97 -9.03 -1.23
CA ARG A 219 29.33 -7.64 -1.49
C ARG A 219 30.09 -7.06 -0.30
N ARG A 220 30.89 -6.01 -0.52
CA ARG A 220 31.50 -5.28 0.61
C ARG A 220 30.41 -4.60 1.46
N PRO A 221 30.62 -4.44 2.78
CA PRO A 221 29.75 -3.62 3.64
C PRO A 221 29.51 -2.22 3.07
N PHE A 222 28.37 -1.62 3.43
CA PHE A 222 27.95 -0.32 2.90
C PHE A 222 28.30 0.86 3.83
N ASP A 223 29.60 0.99 4.13
CA ASP A 223 30.09 1.95 5.14
C ASP A 223 30.60 3.26 4.52
N THR A 224 30.31 3.49 3.24
CA THR A 224 30.78 4.67 2.49
C THR A 224 29.94 5.91 2.70
N ILE A 225 28.76 5.77 3.30
CA ILE A 225 27.87 6.89 3.61
C ILE A 225 28.19 7.38 5.02
N LEU A 226 28.53 8.66 5.12
CA LEU A 226 28.83 9.32 6.37
C LEU A 226 27.53 9.67 7.10
N ALA A 227 27.46 9.32 8.38
CA ALA A 227 26.35 9.70 9.23
C ALA A 227 26.26 11.23 9.38
N ILE A 228 25.02 11.73 9.47
CA ILE A 228 24.70 13.11 9.82
C ILE A 228 23.85 13.04 11.08
N ASP A 229 24.21 13.85 12.08
CA ASP A 229 23.52 13.85 13.38
C ASP A 229 22.04 14.24 13.21
N ARG A 230 21.20 13.63 14.04
CA ARG A 230 19.73 13.73 13.93
C ARG A 230 19.22 15.17 13.98
N ASP A 231 19.86 16.02 14.78
CA ASP A 231 19.57 17.44 14.96
C ASP A 231 20.08 18.33 13.83
N ARG A 232 20.87 17.78 12.91
CA ARG A 232 21.44 18.48 11.74
C ARG A 232 20.77 18.09 10.42
N LEU A 233 19.94 17.05 10.38
CA LEU A 233 19.38 16.52 9.12
C LEU A 233 18.60 17.58 8.33
N ASP A 234 17.89 18.48 9.01
CA ASP A 234 17.12 19.56 8.38
C ASP A 234 17.96 20.73 7.85
N ASP A 235 19.26 20.80 8.17
CA ASP A 235 20.22 21.71 7.53
C ASP A 235 20.36 21.41 6.02
N LEU A 236 20.03 20.18 5.58
CA LEU A 236 20.00 19.79 4.18
C LEU A 236 18.76 20.29 3.43
N GLY A 237 17.76 20.83 4.14
CA GLY A 237 16.58 21.44 3.54
C GLY A 237 16.91 22.78 2.88
N TYR A 238 16.50 22.96 1.60
CA TYR A 238 16.68 24.25 0.91
C TYR A 238 15.97 25.40 1.62
N ILE A 239 14.78 25.13 2.15
CA ILE A 239 13.95 26.12 2.85
C ILE A 239 14.65 26.55 4.14
N SER A 240 15.26 25.61 4.88
CA SER A 240 16.01 25.90 6.11
C SER A 240 17.20 26.81 5.82
N ALA A 241 18.05 26.46 4.84
CA ALA A 241 19.22 27.26 4.50
C ALA A 241 18.86 28.65 3.95
N GLU A 242 17.83 28.76 3.11
CA GLU A 242 17.37 30.06 2.57
C GLU A 242 16.71 30.92 3.66
N ARG A 243 15.93 30.31 4.56
CA ARG A 243 15.32 30.99 5.72
C ARG A 243 16.40 31.53 6.65
N VAL A 244 17.41 30.74 7.01
CA VAL A 244 18.52 31.17 7.88
C VAL A 244 19.33 32.28 7.20
N ARG A 245 19.63 32.15 5.90
CA ARG A 245 20.29 33.24 5.14
C ARG A 245 19.45 34.51 5.11
N ARG A 246 18.14 34.42 4.93
CA ARG A 246 17.23 35.57 4.96
C ARG A 246 17.19 36.21 6.34
N GLN A 247 17.02 35.40 7.40
CA GLN A 247 17.04 35.87 8.79
C GLN A 247 18.37 36.53 9.14
N ASN A 248 19.51 35.96 8.73
CA ASN A 248 20.82 36.59 8.96
C ASN A 248 21.00 37.90 8.18
N ARG A 249 20.47 38.01 6.96
CA ARG A 249 20.44 39.29 6.24
C ARG A 249 19.57 40.32 6.95
N GLU A 250 18.39 39.92 7.46
CA GLU A 250 17.47 40.79 8.21
C GLU A 250 18.07 41.20 9.57
N ARG A 251 18.78 40.30 10.25
CA ARG A 251 19.55 40.57 11.48
C ARG A 251 20.70 41.53 11.21
N HIS A 252 21.48 41.32 10.15
CA HIS A 252 22.49 42.29 9.71
C HIS A 252 21.87 43.65 9.39
N GLU A 253 20.74 43.67 8.67
CA GLU A 253 20.03 44.91 8.33
C GLU A 253 19.59 45.64 9.60
N LEU A 254 18.98 44.93 10.55
CA LEU A 254 18.49 45.49 11.79
C LEU A 254 19.63 45.98 12.69
N SER A 255 20.63 45.14 12.95
CA SER A 255 21.80 45.48 13.78
C SER A 255 22.51 46.72 13.25
N ARG A 256 22.76 46.78 11.93
CA ARG A 256 23.36 47.94 11.27
C ARG A 256 22.50 49.20 11.38
N LYS A 257 21.17 49.09 11.19
CA LYS A 257 20.26 50.23 11.29
C LYS A 257 20.07 50.74 12.72
N LEU A 258 20.11 49.85 13.71
CA LEU A 258 20.11 50.22 15.13
C LEU A 258 21.41 50.96 15.48
N GLY A 259 22.55 50.51 14.97
CA GLY A 259 23.83 51.22 15.06
C GLY A 259 23.78 52.61 14.42
N GLU A 260 23.28 52.72 13.18
CA GLU A 260 23.07 54.02 12.51
C GLU A 260 22.18 54.97 13.31
N LEU A 261 21.12 54.44 13.94
CA LEU A 261 20.23 55.24 14.77
C LEU A 261 20.92 55.68 16.07
N ALA A 262 21.71 54.82 16.71
CA ALA A 262 22.50 55.16 17.89
C ALA A 262 23.58 56.22 17.60
N ASP A 263 24.30 56.09 16.47
CA ASP A 263 25.30 57.07 16.03
C ASP A 263 24.65 58.43 15.72
N TRP A 264 23.43 58.42 15.16
CA TRP A 264 22.67 59.63 14.84
C TRP A 264 22.14 60.33 16.10
N ILE A 265 21.52 59.54 16.99
CA ILE A 265 21.53 59.66 18.45
C ILE A 265 22.49 60.70 19.05
N GLU A 266 23.75 60.23 19.09
CA GLU A 266 24.89 60.83 19.74
C GLU A 266 25.48 62.01 18.95
N GLY A 267 25.31 62.02 17.63
CA GLY A 267 25.86 63.04 16.73
C GLY A 267 24.98 64.29 16.53
N ASP A 268 23.67 64.20 16.80
CA ASP A 268 22.77 65.37 16.76
C ASP A 268 22.70 66.05 18.13
N SER A 269 23.02 67.34 18.20
CA SER A 269 23.00 68.14 19.44
C SER A 269 21.65 68.17 20.16
N ASP A 270 20.56 67.85 19.46
CA ASP A 270 19.18 67.77 19.98
C ASP A 270 18.78 66.32 20.39
N GLY A 271 19.45 65.32 19.82
CA GLY A 271 19.25 63.88 20.09
C GLY A 271 17.84 63.34 19.81
N SER A 272 17.05 64.00 18.95
CA SER A 272 15.61 63.72 18.81
C SER A 272 15.27 62.87 17.61
N ILE A 273 14.74 61.66 17.79
CA ILE A 273 14.39 60.71 16.71
C ILE A 273 13.44 61.27 15.65
N MET A 274 12.72 62.36 15.94
CA MET A 274 11.77 63.04 15.05
C MET A 274 12.39 63.54 13.74
N LYS A 275 13.69 63.85 13.73
CA LYS A 275 14.41 64.28 12.52
C LYS A 275 15.08 63.12 11.77
N PHE A 276 15.01 61.90 12.31
CA PHE A 276 15.53 60.71 11.63
C PHE A 276 14.61 60.27 10.50
N ASN A 277 15.17 59.58 9.50
CA ASN A 277 14.41 59.16 8.32
C ASN A 277 13.23 58.23 8.70
N THR A 278 12.00 58.70 8.49
CA THR A 278 10.76 58.02 8.89
C THR A 278 10.62 56.64 8.24
N LYS A 279 11.06 56.47 6.98
CA LYS A 279 11.04 55.16 6.30
C LYS A 279 12.04 54.19 6.94
N LYS A 280 13.22 54.67 7.34
CA LYS A 280 14.20 53.82 8.05
C LYS A 280 13.67 53.44 9.44
N LEU A 281 13.06 54.37 10.17
CA LEU A 281 12.48 54.13 11.49
C LEU A 281 11.38 53.06 11.47
N HIS A 282 10.43 53.17 10.53
CA HIS A 282 9.38 52.16 10.35
C HIS A 282 9.96 50.78 9.98
N ARG A 283 11.02 50.73 9.16
CA ARG A 283 11.69 49.47 8.84
C ARG A 283 12.34 48.84 10.09
N ILE A 284 12.99 49.64 10.93
CA ILE A 284 13.56 49.18 12.21
C ILE A 284 12.45 48.61 13.11
N GLN A 285 11.37 49.37 13.34
CA GLN A 285 10.23 48.92 14.15
C GLN A 285 9.57 47.64 13.58
N SER A 286 9.46 47.52 12.26
CA SER A 286 8.94 46.30 11.63
C SER A 286 9.84 45.09 11.87
N LEU A 287 11.17 45.27 11.79
CA LEU A 287 12.14 44.21 12.01
C LEU A 287 12.24 43.82 13.49
N LEU A 288 12.15 44.79 14.42
CA LEU A 288 12.09 44.53 15.86
C LEU A 288 10.89 43.64 16.23
N ARG A 289 9.72 43.86 15.62
CA ARG A 289 8.54 42.99 15.78
C ARG A 289 8.75 41.59 15.20
N VAL A 290 9.48 41.46 14.10
CA VAL A 290 9.79 40.15 13.49
C VAL A 290 10.70 39.30 14.39
N PHE A 291 11.53 39.94 15.22
CA PHE A 291 12.47 39.28 16.13
C PHE A 291 12.05 39.35 17.61
N ASP A 292 10.77 39.64 17.89
CA ASP A 292 10.20 39.75 19.25
C ASP A 292 11.10 40.55 20.21
N SER A 293 11.53 41.74 19.78
CA SER A 293 12.27 42.67 20.63
C SER A 293 11.32 43.53 21.46
N ASP A 294 11.59 43.61 22.77
CA ASP A 294 10.90 44.51 23.71
C ASP A 294 11.37 45.97 23.61
N LEU A 295 12.30 46.27 22.68
CA LEU A 295 12.86 47.61 22.54
C LEU A 295 11.82 48.58 21.95
N LEU A 296 11.37 49.52 22.77
CA LEU A 296 10.50 50.62 22.36
C LEU A 296 11.31 51.81 21.85
N ILE A 297 11.11 52.15 20.58
CA ILE A 297 11.71 53.33 19.94
C ILE A 297 10.61 54.41 19.81
N GLU A 298 10.39 55.13 20.91
CA GLU A 298 9.44 56.25 21.01
C GLU A 298 10.09 57.40 21.78
N GLU A 299 9.83 58.63 21.34
CA GLU A 299 10.32 59.85 21.99
C GLU A 299 9.13 60.68 22.47
N ASN A 300 9.10 60.94 23.77
CA ASN A 300 8.02 61.67 24.44
C ASN A 300 8.63 62.87 25.19
N LEU A 301 7.79 63.81 25.66
CA LEU A 301 8.22 65.00 26.42
C LEU A 301 9.11 64.71 27.65
N PHE A 302 9.15 63.46 28.14
CA PHE A 302 9.89 63.04 29.33
C PHE A 302 10.88 61.89 29.10
N SER A 303 11.00 61.35 27.87
CA SER A 303 11.83 60.17 27.59
C SER A 303 12.48 60.28 26.21
N LYS A 304 13.82 60.25 26.19
CA LYS A 304 14.63 60.11 24.98
C LYS A 304 15.00 58.64 24.78
N VAL A 305 15.19 58.23 23.53
CA VAL A 305 15.67 56.89 23.18
C VAL A 305 17.13 56.75 23.62
N ASP A 306 17.45 55.71 24.37
CA ASP A 306 18.80 55.42 24.88
C ASP A 306 19.69 54.81 23.77
N PRO A 307 20.76 55.50 23.31
CA PRO A 307 21.70 54.96 22.33
C PRO A 307 22.40 53.68 22.80
N ASP A 308 22.69 53.55 24.09
CA ASP A 308 23.32 52.35 24.64
C ASP A 308 22.35 51.16 24.63
N ALA A 309 21.05 51.39 24.84
CA ALA A 309 20.02 50.36 24.67
C ALA A 309 19.93 49.91 23.20
N LEU A 310 20.01 50.83 22.24
CA LEU A 310 20.05 50.50 20.81
C LEU A 310 21.28 49.65 20.46
N ARG A 311 22.47 49.98 20.99
CA ARG A 311 23.70 49.22 20.75
C ARG A 311 23.67 47.83 21.41
N ARG A 312 23.15 47.72 22.65
CA ARG A 312 22.96 46.43 23.33
C ARG A 312 22.01 45.52 22.54
N GLU A 313 20.91 46.07 22.05
CA GLU A 313 19.95 45.31 21.25
C GLU A 313 20.51 44.94 19.87
N ALA A 314 21.28 45.84 19.24
CA ALA A 314 21.99 45.57 17.99
C ALA A 314 23.02 44.44 18.12
N ALA A 315 23.72 44.38 19.27
CA ALA A 315 24.67 43.32 19.59
C ALA A 315 23.95 41.98 19.88
N ARG A 316 22.83 42.01 20.63
CA ARG A 316 21.99 40.84 20.89
C ARG A 316 21.41 40.22 19.61
N LEU A 317 21.03 41.07 18.66
CA LEU A 317 20.39 40.67 17.40
C LEU A 317 21.40 40.50 16.25
N ALA A 318 22.69 40.70 16.50
CA ALA A 318 23.73 40.46 15.50
C ALA A 318 23.64 39.00 15.00
N PRO A 319 23.87 38.75 13.71
CA PRO A 319 23.81 37.39 13.17
C PRO A 319 24.96 36.55 13.71
N GLU A 320 24.67 35.28 13.98
CA GLU A 320 25.65 34.30 14.41
C GLU A 320 26.18 33.55 13.17
N ASP A 321 27.45 33.78 12.80
CA ASP A 321 28.10 33.09 11.67
C ASP A 321 28.26 31.57 11.90
N SER A 322 28.16 31.13 13.16
CA SER A 322 28.26 29.72 13.57
C SER A 322 27.19 28.84 12.95
N GLU A 323 25.95 29.33 12.80
CA GLU A 323 24.84 28.55 12.25
C GLU A 323 24.99 28.34 10.73
N LEU A 324 25.45 29.36 10.00
CA LEU A 324 25.73 29.23 8.56
C LEU A 324 26.91 28.30 8.30
N ALA A 325 27.95 28.36 9.13
CA ALA A 325 29.08 27.45 9.06
C ALA A 325 28.64 25.99 9.34
N ARG A 326 27.78 25.78 10.35
CA ARG A 326 27.19 24.46 10.65
C ARG A 326 26.43 23.90 9.46
N ILE A 327 25.53 24.69 8.86
CA ILE A 327 24.74 24.29 7.69
C ILE A 327 25.66 23.93 6.51
N ALA A 328 26.69 24.76 6.24
CA ALA A 328 27.63 24.51 5.16
C ALA A 328 28.41 23.20 5.35
N GLU A 329 28.87 22.91 6.56
CA GLU A 329 29.53 21.64 6.89
C GLU A 329 28.59 20.44 6.70
N THR A 330 27.33 20.56 7.15
CA THR A 330 26.33 19.50 6.96
C THR A 330 26.08 19.26 5.46
N GLN A 331 25.96 20.33 4.67
CA GLN A 331 25.74 20.29 3.23
C GLN A 331 26.93 19.69 2.46
N GLU A 332 28.16 19.99 2.87
CA GLU A 332 29.37 19.38 2.31
C GLU A 332 29.36 17.86 2.56
N ARG A 333 29.02 17.41 3.77
CA ARG A 333 28.86 15.98 4.07
C ARG A 333 27.76 15.34 3.22
N GLY A 334 26.64 16.03 3.03
CA GLY A 334 25.58 15.58 2.12
C GLY A 334 26.02 15.44 0.66
N GLN A 335 26.94 16.29 0.17
CA GLN A 335 27.53 16.15 -1.17
C GLN A 335 28.51 14.99 -1.28
N GLN A 336 29.30 14.74 -0.23
CA GLN A 336 30.19 13.57 -0.18
C GLN A 336 29.38 12.28 -0.23
N ASN A 337 28.31 12.20 0.55
CA ASN A 337 27.36 11.07 0.52
C ASN A 337 26.70 10.92 -0.85
N LEU A 338 26.26 12.01 -1.48
CA LEU A 338 25.72 11.97 -2.83
C LEU A 338 26.74 11.41 -3.83
N SER A 339 27.99 11.82 -3.74
CA SER A 339 29.07 11.32 -4.60
C SER A 339 29.29 9.81 -4.40
N ALA A 340 29.22 9.34 -3.15
CA ALA A 340 29.27 7.91 -2.85
C ALA A 340 28.08 7.16 -3.47
N TYR A 341 26.84 7.64 -3.32
CA TYR A 341 25.66 7.03 -3.94
C TYR A 341 25.77 6.94 -5.48
N LEU A 342 26.29 7.98 -6.11
CA LEU A 342 26.48 8.03 -7.57
C LEU A 342 27.55 7.05 -8.06
N THR A 343 28.54 6.72 -7.22
CA THR A 343 29.69 5.88 -7.59
C THR A 343 29.60 4.42 -7.16
N GLU A 344 28.65 4.06 -6.28
CA GLU A 344 28.36 2.65 -5.99
C GLU A 344 28.05 1.88 -7.29
N ALA A 345 28.43 0.62 -7.38
CA ALA A 345 28.14 -0.20 -8.57
C ALA A 345 26.67 -0.64 -8.64
N TYR A 346 26.03 -0.77 -7.48
CA TYR A 346 24.68 -1.30 -7.32
C TYR A 346 23.79 -0.30 -6.58
N MET A 347 22.50 -0.41 -6.82
CA MET A 347 21.47 0.21 -5.99
C MET A 347 20.35 -0.82 -5.87
N ASP A 348 20.03 -1.23 -4.66
CA ASP A 348 19.00 -2.24 -4.39
C ASP A 348 17.68 -1.56 -4.02
N VAL A 349 17.72 -0.54 -3.15
CA VAL A 349 16.51 0.12 -2.62
C VAL A 349 16.56 1.64 -2.82
N TYR A 350 15.50 2.21 -3.39
CA TYR A 350 15.27 3.66 -3.43
C TYR A 350 14.25 4.05 -2.36
N ILE A 351 14.54 5.08 -1.56
CA ILE A 351 13.59 5.63 -0.59
C ILE A 351 12.91 6.87 -1.19
N ALA A 352 11.64 6.72 -1.58
CA ALA A 352 10.82 7.82 -2.10
C ALA A 352 10.17 8.58 -0.94
N THR A 353 10.47 9.87 -0.82
CA THR A 353 9.97 10.73 0.27
C THR A 353 9.88 12.20 -0.18
N SER A 354 9.10 12.99 0.55
CA SER A 354 9.04 14.43 0.43
C SER A 354 9.44 15.02 1.76
N MET A 355 10.65 15.53 1.85
CA MET A 355 11.16 16.17 3.06
C MET A 355 10.96 17.67 2.97
N ARG A 356 10.12 18.23 3.84
CA ARG A 356 9.84 19.68 3.90
C ARG A 356 10.15 20.25 5.28
N GLU A 357 9.76 19.51 6.32
CA GLU A 357 9.90 19.93 7.71
C GLU A 357 10.89 19.01 8.44
N ARG A 358 11.39 19.46 9.59
CA ARG A 358 12.32 18.69 10.44
C ARG A 358 11.79 17.30 10.80
N ALA A 359 10.49 17.18 11.05
CA ALA A 359 9.83 15.91 11.35
C ALA A 359 10.00 14.89 10.21
N ASP A 360 9.92 15.33 8.95
CA ASP A 360 10.08 14.46 7.78
C ASP A 360 11.48 13.85 7.71
N PHE A 361 12.51 14.69 7.87
CA PHE A 361 13.91 14.24 7.83
C PHE A 361 14.19 13.20 8.92
N ILE A 362 13.71 13.47 10.14
CA ILE A 362 13.91 12.59 11.28
C ILE A 362 13.12 11.29 11.13
N SER A 363 11.85 11.36 10.74
CA SER A 363 10.99 10.19 10.52
C SER A 363 11.62 9.25 9.49
N VAL A 364 11.97 9.78 8.31
CA VAL A 364 12.53 8.98 7.22
C VAL A 364 13.89 8.41 7.60
N ASN A 365 14.79 9.21 8.17
CA ASN A 365 16.11 8.71 8.53
C ASN A 365 16.02 7.64 9.63
N THR A 366 15.18 7.86 10.65
CA THR A 366 14.97 6.87 11.72
C THR A 366 14.42 5.56 11.18
N PHE A 367 13.43 5.63 10.28
CA PHE A 367 12.89 4.45 9.61
C PHE A 367 13.97 3.71 8.81
N VAL A 368 14.73 4.42 7.98
CA VAL A 368 15.80 3.83 7.16
C VAL A 368 16.86 3.17 8.04
N GLU A 369 17.35 3.85 9.08
CA GLU A 369 18.32 3.27 10.01
C GLU A 369 17.77 2.04 10.73
N THR A 370 16.49 2.05 11.12
CA THR A 370 15.83 0.90 11.74
C THR A 370 15.78 -0.30 10.78
N VAL A 371 15.40 -0.08 9.53
CA VAL A 371 15.28 -1.16 8.53
C VAL A 371 16.64 -1.75 8.15
N PHE A 372 17.64 -0.91 7.89
CA PHE A 372 18.92 -1.36 7.33
C PHE A 372 19.97 -1.76 8.38
N ARG A 373 19.77 -1.42 9.66
CA ARG A 373 20.58 -1.94 10.77
C ARG A 373 20.01 -3.21 11.40
N ASP A 374 18.80 -3.61 11.01
CA ASP A 374 18.18 -4.84 11.50
C ASP A 374 19.06 -6.06 11.24
N GLU A 375 19.09 -7.00 12.19
CA GLU A 375 19.94 -8.19 12.14
C GLU A 375 19.68 -9.10 10.94
N THR A 376 18.48 -9.02 10.34
CA THR A 376 18.12 -9.79 9.15
C THR A 376 18.53 -9.12 7.84
N ILE A 377 18.65 -7.79 7.82
CA ILE A 377 18.94 -7.00 6.61
C ILE A 377 20.40 -6.57 6.53
N ALA A 378 20.99 -6.13 7.65
CA ALA A 378 22.37 -5.63 7.68
C ALA A 378 23.40 -6.60 7.07
N PRO A 379 23.33 -7.93 7.30
CA PRO A 379 24.26 -8.88 6.69
C PRO A 379 24.19 -8.97 5.16
N LEU A 380 23.07 -8.54 4.55
CA LEU A 380 22.90 -8.55 3.10
C LEU A 380 23.72 -7.44 2.41
N HIS A 381 24.31 -6.49 3.15
CA HIS A 381 25.12 -5.40 2.58
C HIS A 381 24.40 -4.66 1.43
N LEU A 382 23.09 -4.43 1.57
CA LEU A 382 22.28 -3.78 0.55
C LEU A 382 22.75 -2.35 0.28
N ARG A 383 22.67 -1.91 -0.98
CA ARG A 383 22.84 -0.51 -1.37
C ARG A 383 21.48 0.17 -1.39
N TYR A 384 21.32 1.19 -0.58
CA TYR A 384 20.07 1.94 -0.51
C TYR A 384 20.33 3.43 -0.60
N PHE A 385 19.45 4.16 -1.28
CA PHE A 385 19.53 5.61 -1.39
C PHE A 385 18.67 6.25 -0.31
N ASN A 386 19.29 6.86 0.69
CA ASN A 386 18.61 7.64 1.72
C ASN A 386 18.71 9.14 1.37
N PRO A 387 17.63 9.77 0.87
CA PRO A 387 17.69 11.17 0.46
C PRO A 387 17.93 12.12 1.63
N THR A 388 17.63 11.73 2.88
CA THR A 388 17.87 12.53 4.10
C THR A 388 19.36 12.75 4.40
N LEU A 389 20.26 12.02 3.73
CA LEU A 389 21.71 12.10 3.90
C LEU A 389 22.41 12.67 2.67
N SER A 390 21.66 13.14 1.67
CA SER A 390 22.19 13.62 0.39
C SER A 390 21.84 15.10 0.17
N TRP A 391 22.76 15.84 -0.45
CA TRP A 391 22.52 17.25 -0.77
C TRP A 391 23.15 17.67 -2.09
N ILE A 392 22.44 18.51 -2.82
CA ILE A 392 22.92 19.19 -4.03
C ILE A 392 22.22 20.54 -4.14
N ALA A 393 22.90 21.61 -4.55
CA ALA A 393 22.29 22.93 -4.57
C ALA A 393 21.24 23.11 -5.69
N ASP A 394 21.47 22.50 -6.85
CA ASP A 394 20.61 22.67 -8.02
C ASP A 394 19.40 21.74 -7.98
N ARG A 395 18.20 22.33 -8.09
CA ARG A 395 16.93 21.60 -8.08
C ARG A 395 16.80 20.67 -9.29
N VAL A 396 17.32 21.06 -10.46
CA VAL A 396 17.27 20.21 -11.66
C VAL A 396 18.17 19.00 -11.47
N ALA A 397 19.41 19.21 -11.03
CA ALA A 397 20.33 18.14 -10.69
C ALA A 397 19.75 17.19 -9.62
N LYS A 398 19.05 17.71 -8.60
CA LYS A 398 18.35 16.87 -7.62
C LYS A 398 17.34 15.93 -8.29
N GLY A 399 16.47 16.45 -9.15
CA GLY A 399 15.50 15.61 -9.86
C GLY A 399 16.16 14.57 -10.78
N LEU A 400 17.31 14.90 -11.40
CA LEU A 400 18.09 13.95 -12.19
C LEU A 400 18.71 12.84 -11.32
N VAL A 401 19.21 13.19 -10.13
CA VAL A 401 19.72 12.22 -9.16
C VAL A 401 18.60 11.26 -8.74
N GLU A 402 17.44 11.78 -8.32
CA GLU A 402 16.28 10.99 -7.92
C GLU A 402 15.86 10.01 -9.04
N ALA A 403 15.72 10.51 -10.27
CA ALA A 403 15.39 9.69 -11.43
C ALA A 403 16.46 8.62 -11.73
N LEU A 404 17.74 8.96 -11.59
CA LEU A 404 18.84 8.01 -11.78
C LEU A 404 18.85 6.94 -10.68
N MET A 405 18.68 7.32 -9.41
CA MET A 405 18.63 6.39 -8.29
C MET A 405 17.44 5.44 -8.44
N LEU A 406 16.26 5.95 -8.78
CA LEU A 406 15.05 5.17 -9.06
C LEU A 406 15.27 4.18 -10.22
N LYS A 407 15.92 4.63 -11.31
CA LYS A 407 16.27 3.76 -12.44
C LYS A 407 17.21 2.63 -12.01
N ARG A 408 18.19 2.92 -11.17
CA ARG A 408 19.22 1.96 -10.73
C ARG A 408 18.70 0.97 -9.68
N ALA A 409 17.82 1.42 -8.78
CA ALA A 409 17.27 0.61 -7.71
C ALA A 409 16.49 -0.59 -8.23
N GLN A 410 16.56 -1.72 -7.53
CA GLN A 410 15.76 -2.91 -7.85
C GLN A 410 14.32 -2.79 -7.33
N MET A 411 14.12 -2.02 -6.25
CA MET A 411 12.83 -1.77 -5.65
C MET A 411 12.74 -0.39 -5.00
N THR A 412 11.53 0.02 -4.65
CA THR A 412 11.27 1.32 -4.00
C THR A 412 10.53 1.13 -2.70
N ILE A 413 10.96 1.83 -1.64
CA ILE A 413 10.16 2.05 -0.44
C ILE A 413 9.59 3.47 -0.52
N TYR A 414 8.27 3.56 -0.56
CA TYR A 414 7.52 4.80 -0.58
C TYR A 414 7.11 5.18 0.84
N MET A 415 7.56 6.35 1.30
CA MET A 415 7.21 6.90 2.61
C MET A 415 5.90 7.70 2.51
N ALA A 416 4.80 7.09 2.96
CA ALA A 416 3.47 7.70 2.94
C ALA A 416 3.26 8.68 4.10
N GLN A 417 4.02 9.77 4.07
CA GLN A 417 3.90 10.91 4.99
C GLN A 417 2.57 11.66 4.79
N LYS A 418 2.24 12.61 5.68
CA LYS A 418 0.99 13.39 5.60
C LYS A 418 0.83 14.21 4.34
N GLY A 419 1.92 14.84 3.89
CA GLY A 419 1.98 15.56 2.63
C GLY A 419 2.44 14.66 1.50
N ASP A 420 1.61 14.47 0.48
CA ASP A 420 2.06 13.94 -0.80
C ASP A 420 2.47 15.01 -1.78
N THR A 421 3.33 14.60 -2.69
CA THR A 421 3.70 15.41 -3.84
C THR A 421 3.46 14.57 -5.07
N PHE A 422 3.03 15.21 -6.15
CA PHE A 422 2.97 14.57 -7.46
C PHE A 422 4.30 13.90 -7.86
N GLY A 423 5.44 14.43 -7.35
CA GLY A 423 6.76 13.82 -7.52
C GLY A 423 6.83 12.40 -6.95
N LYS A 424 6.51 12.21 -5.66
CA LYS A 424 6.53 10.88 -5.02
C LYS A 424 5.62 9.87 -5.73
N ASP A 425 4.38 10.28 -6.03
CA ASP A 425 3.42 9.40 -6.72
C ASP A 425 3.94 8.99 -8.10
N SER A 426 4.61 9.91 -8.80
CA SER A 426 5.25 9.62 -10.09
C SER A 426 6.41 8.64 -9.96
N GLU A 427 7.21 8.70 -8.88
CA GLU A 427 8.30 7.76 -8.64
C GLU A 427 7.78 6.33 -8.40
N ALA A 428 6.74 6.19 -7.56
CA ALA A 428 6.08 4.90 -7.35
C ALA A 428 5.46 4.35 -8.64
N SER A 429 4.79 5.21 -9.42
CA SER A 429 4.21 4.84 -10.72
C SER A 429 5.30 4.34 -11.70
N VAL A 430 6.42 5.06 -11.80
CA VAL A 430 7.53 4.70 -12.68
C VAL A 430 8.18 3.38 -12.25
N ALA A 431 8.37 3.16 -10.94
CA ALA A 431 8.88 1.90 -10.42
C ALA A 431 7.98 0.72 -10.80
N LEU A 432 6.67 0.84 -10.53
CA LEU A 432 5.69 -0.20 -10.87
C LEU A 432 5.62 -0.47 -12.38
N GLY A 433 5.61 0.60 -13.19
CA GLY A 433 5.57 0.51 -14.65
C GLY A 433 6.82 -0.16 -15.26
N GLN A 434 7.96 -0.11 -14.55
CA GLN A 434 9.19 -0.84 -14.89
C GLN A 434 9.19 -2.30 -14.39
N GLY A 435 8.13 -2.73 -13.69
CA GLY A 435 8.04 -4.06 -13.11
C GLY A 435 8.73 -4.21 -11.75
N LYS A 436 9.20 -3.12 -11.15
CA LYS A 436 9.88 -3.14 -9.85
C LYS A 436 8.86 -3.13 -8.72
N PRO A 437 9.09 -3.89 -7.63
CA PRO A 437 8.20 -3.88 -6.49
C PRO A 437 8.28 -2.54 -5.74
N VAL A 438 7.14 -2.11 -5.21
CA VAL A 438 7.02 -0.91 -4.38
C VAL A 438 6.39 -1.28 -3.05
N ILE A 439 7.12 -1.01 -1.96
CA ILE A 439 6.63 -1.14 -0.59
C ILE A 439 6.20 0.25 -0.14
N VAL A 440 4.93 0.43 0.22
CA VAL A 440 4.41 1.68 0.79
C VAL A 440 4.42 1.53 2.31
N TYR A 441 5.31 2.25 2.99
CA TYR A 441 5.28 2.37 4.44
C TYR A 441 4.32 3.48 4.84
N VAL A 442 3.32 3.13 5.66
CA VAL A 442 2.35 4.07 6.20
C VAL A 442 2.36 3.95 7.73
N PRO A 443 2.68 5.02 8.47
CA PRO A 443 2.76 4.96 9.93
C PRO A 443 1.47 4.50 10.61
N ARG A 444 1.60 3.93 11.81
CA ARG A 444 0.47 3.58 12.68
C ARG A 444 0.78 3.98 14.12
N LEU A 445 -0.24 4.22 14.92
CA LEU A 445 -0.06 4.40 16.36
C LEU A 445 0.10 3.03 16.99
N SER A 446 1.24 2.79 17.64
CA SER A 446 1.50 1.56 18.37
C SER A 446 2.29 1.80 19.65
N TYR A 447 1.81 1.23 20.75
CA TYR A 447 2.50 1.19 22.04
C TYR A 447 1.88 0.11 22.93
N GLN A 448 2.67 -0.89 23.32
CA GLN A 448 2.18 -2.06 24.06
C GLN A 448 0.95 -2.67 23.36
N GLU A 449 -0.19 -2.79 24.05
CA GLU A 449 -1.45 -3.31 23.52
C GLU A 449 -2.23 -2.29 22.64
N ILE A 450 -1.82 -1.02 22.63
CA ILE A 450 -2.45 0.01 21.80
C ILE A 450 -1.91 -0.14 20.37
N ASN A 451 -2.80 -0.40 19.41
CA ASN A 451 -2.45 -0.60 18.01
C ASN A 451 -3.58 -0.15 17.08
N SER A 452 -3.40 0.99 16.40
CA SER A 452 -4.44 1.55 15.53
C SER A 452 -4.78 0.66 14.33
N GLU A 453 -3.79 -0.05 13.78
CA GLU A 453 -3.99 -0.97 12.66
C GLU A 453 -4.84 -2.16 13.08
N SER A 454 -4.51 -2.80 14.21
CA SER A 454 -5.27 -3.94 14.72
C SER A 454 -6.71 -3.57 15.07
N LEU A 455 -6.93 -2.37 15.63
CA LEU A 455 -8.28 -1.88 15.90
C LEU A 455 -9.07 -1.65 14.60
N MET A 456 -8.44 -1.09 13.56
CA MET A 456 -9.07 -0.84 12.26
C MET A 456 -9.39 -2.13 11.50
N GLN A 457 -8.65 -3.21 11.75
CA GLN A 457 -8.90 -4.52 11.16
C GLN A 457 -9.91 -5.36 11.95
N ALA A 458 -10.24 -4.97 13.18
CA ALA A 458 -11.12 -5.73 14.05
C ALA A 458 -12.58 -5.68 13.56
N ALA A 459 -13.35 -6.73 13.85
CA ALA A 459 -14.77 -6.73 13.56
C ALA A 459 -15.54 -5.81 14.53
N ASP A 460 -16.59 -5.13 14.04
CA ASP A 460 -17.43 -4.22 14.84
C ASP A 460 -17.93 -4.84 16.15
N GLY A 461 -18.29 -6.12 16.14
CA GLY A 461 -18.73 -6.82 17.35
C GLY A 461 -17.66 -6.87 18.45
N TRP A 462 -16.39 -7.06 18.07
CA TRP A 462 -15.27 -7.02 19.01
C TRP A 462 -14.98 -5.60 19.49
N LEU A 463 -15.07 -4.60 18.61
CA LEU A 463 -14.90 -3.19 18.99
C LEU A 463 -15.96 -2.75 20.02
N ARG A 464 -17.22 -3.14 19.83
CA ARG A 464 -18.29 -2.89 20.81
C ARG A 464 -17.99 -3.52 22.17
N GLN A 465 -17.46 -4.75 22.19
CA GLN A 465 -17.03 -5.40 23.43
C GLN A 465 -15.87 -4.64 24.10
N GLN A 466 -14.89 -4.15 23.33
CA GLN A 466 -13.80 -3.34 23.87
C GLN A 466 -14.30 -2.00 24.43
N MET A 467 -15.26 -1.34 23.79
CA MET A 467 -15.87 -0.11 24.31
C MET A 467 -16.53 -0.34 25.67
N GLN A 468 -17.23 -1.46 25.86
CA GLN A 468 -17.81 -1.83 27.15
C GLN A 468 -16.75 -2.05 28.23
N ILE A 469 -15.66 -2.76 27.91
CA ILE A 469 -14.53 -2.98 28.83
C ILE A 469 -13.86 -1.65 29.22
N LEU A 470 -13.82 -0.70 28.29
CA LEU A 470 -13.22 0.60 28.48
C LEU A 470 -14.18 1.63 29.12
N ASP A 471 -15.42 1.24 29.43
CA ASP A 471 -16.49 2.12 29.94
C ASP A 471 -16.71 3.33 29.03
N VAL A 472 -16.71 3.08 27.72
CA VAL A 472 -16.92 4.09 26.67
C VAL A 472 -18.34 3.94 26.15
N GLU A 473 -19.09 5.04 26.21
CA GLU A 473 -20.47 5.09 25.73
C GLU A 473 -20.53 4.75 24.23
N TYR A 474 -21.39 3.78 23.89
CA TYR A 474 -21.67 3.38 22.52
C TYR A 474 -22.95 4.08 22.05
N ASP A 475 -22.86 4.71 20.89
CA ASP A 475 -23.99 5.30 20.18
C ASP A 475 -24.34 4.42 18.98
N GLU A 476 -25.62 4.17 18.71
CA GLU A 476 -26.05 3.32 17.60
C GLU A 476 -25.62 3.88 16.24
N ASP A 477 -25.49 5.21 16.14
CA ASP A 477 -25.06 5.92 14.92
C ASP A 477 -23.54 5.97 14.72
N LEU A 478 -22.76 5.38 15.63
CA LEU A 478 -21.30 5.43 15.57
C LEU A 478 -20.76 4.49 14.49
N ASP A 479 -20.10 5.07 13.49
CA ASP A 479 -19.42 4.31 12.44
C ASP A 479 -18.14 3.61 12.94
N HIS A 480 -17.56 2.77 12.08
CA HIS A 480 -16.36 2.00 12.41
C HIS A 480 -15.19 2.89 12.85
N HIS A 481 -14.94 4.00 12.14
CA HIS A 481 -13.90 4.95 12.50
C HIS A 481 -14.16 5.63 13.84
N GLY A 482 -15.41 5.98 14.12
CA GLY A 482 -15.85 6.54 15.39
C GLY A 482 -15.62 5.60 16.56
N MET A 483 -15.92 4.30 16.41
CA MET A 483 -15.63 3.28 17.42
C MET A 483 -14.13 3.22 17.73
N VAL A 484 -13.29 3.09 16.70
CA VAL A 484 -11.82 3.05 16.85
C VAL A 484 -11.30 4.33 17.50
N SER A 485 -11.79 5.50 17.10
CA SER A 485 -11.43 6.80 17.67
C SER A 485 -11.69 6.84 19.18
N ARG A 486 -12.88 6.43 19.62
CA ARG A 486 -13.25 6.46 21.04
C ARG A 486 -12.43 5.45 21.86
N ILE A 487 -12.19 4.25 21.31
CA ILE A 487 -11.34 3.24 21.95
C ILE A 487 -9.91 3.75 22.14
N LEU A 488 -9.28 4.28 21.07
CA LEU A 488 -7.92 4.83 21.14
C LEU A 488 -7.83 5.98 22.14
N THR A 489 -8.81 6.89 22.12
CA THR A 489 -8.88 8.00 23.07
C THR A 489 -8.93 7.50 24.52
N ALA A 490 -9.77 6.51 24.81
CA ALA A 490 -9.90 5.93 26.14
C ALA A 490 -8.63 5.20 26.58
N GLN A 491 -8.01 4.43 25.68
CA GLN A 491 -6.75 3.73 25.96
C GLN A 491 -5.61 4.71 26.26
N LEU A 492 -5.43 5.75 25.45
CA LEU A 492 -4.39 6.76 25.66
C LEU A 492 -4.61 7.59 26.93
N LYS A 493 -5.87 7.92 27.27
CA LYS A 493 -6.18 8.63 28.53
C LYS A 493 -5.84 7.82 29.78
N ARG A 494 -5.86 6.49 29.69
CA ARG A 494 -5.49 5.58 30.80
C ARG A 494 -3.98 5.44 30.99
N LEU A 495 -3.16 5.86 30.03
CA LEU A 495 -1.71 5.85 30.18
C LEU A 495 -1.26 6.83 31.27
N SER A 496 -0.21 6.46 32.00
CA SER A 496 0.48 7.39 32.89
C SER A 496 1.19 8.50 32.09
N PRO A 497 1.49 9.67 32.71
CA PRO A 497 2.21 10.74 32.03
C PRO A 497 3.57 10.32 31.43
N VAL A 498 4.26 9.37 32.07
CA VAL A 498 5.53 8.82 31.57
C VAL A 498 5.31 7.98 30.32
N GLN A 499 4.34 7.06 30.35
CA GLN A 499 4.01 6.24 29.18
C GLN A 499 3.53 7.09 28.01
N LEU A 500 2.72 8.12 28.27
CA LEU A 500 2.30 9.05 27.21
C LEU A 500 3.49 9.80 26.60
N ALA A 501 4.47 10.23 27.42
CA ALA A 501 5.68 10.86 26.92
C ALA A 501 6.48 9.92 25.99
N GLU A 502 6.56 8.62 26.32
CA GLU A 502 7.17 7.61 25.46
C GLU A 502 6.42 7.45 24.14
N VAL A 503 5.08 7.42 24.16
CA VAL A 503 4.24 7.36 22.95
C VAL A 503 4.49 8.59 22.08
N VAL A 504 4.46 9.79 22.66
CA VAL A 504 4.70 11.04 21.93
C VAL A 504 6.12 11.03 21.35
N PHE A 505 7.12 10.63 22.12
CA PHE A 505 8.50 10.56 21.64
C PHE A 505 8.69 9.54 20.50
N ALA A 506 7.98 8.42 20.53
CA ALA A 506 8.03 7.42 19.47
C ALA A 506 7.36 7.89 18.17
N HIS A 507 6.27 8.68 18.27
CA HIS A 507 5.42 9.00 17.11
C HIS A 507 5.52 10.45 16.61
N TRP A 508 6.17 11.37 17.34
CA TRP A 508 6.09 12.80 17.01
C TRP A 508 6.54 13.14 15.59
N ALA A 509 7.58 12.45 15.09
CA ALA A 509 8.17 12.72 13.79
C ALA A 509 7.29 12.13 12.67
N ASP A 510 6.91 10.85 12.80
CA ASP A 510 6.02 10.18 11.84
C ASP A 510 4.66 10.90 11.73
N PHE A 511 4.17 11.43 12.85
CA PHE A 511 2.89 12.15 12.91
C PHE A 511 3.04 13.65 12.69
N ASP A 512 4.24 14.19 12.50
CA ASP A 512 4.49 15.63 12.41
C ASP A 512 3.68 16.43 13.45
N LEU A 513 3.83 16.10 14.74
CA LEU A 513 2.99 16.70 15.79
C LEU A 513 3.17 18.22 15.89
N TYR A 514 4.33 18.76 15.51
CA TYR A 514 4.54 20.21 15.39
C TYR A 514 3.64 20.84 14.31
N GLY A 515 3.43 20.16 13.19
CA GLY A 515 2.49 20.56 12.16
C GLY A 515 1.03 20.54 12.62
N GLU A 516 0.66 19.57 13.47
CA GLU A 516 -0.72 19.29 13.86
C GLU A 516 -1.29 20.16 14.96
N ILE A 517 -0.44 20.94 15.63
CA ILE A 517 -0.87 21.83 16.73
C ILE A 517 -1.11 23.26 16.26
N LYS A 518 -0.99 23.54 14.94
CA LYS A 518 -1.11 24.88 14.38
C LYS A 518 -2.49 25.51 14.58
N ASP A 519 -3.52 24.67 14.63
CA ASP A 519 -4.94 24.99 14.83
C ASP A 519 -5.35 25.12 16.31
N LEU A 520 -4.46 24.79 17.26
CA LEU A 520 -4.72 24.99 18.67
C LEU A 520 -4.71 26.49 19.04
N GLU A 521 -5.46 26.83 20.09
CA GLU A 521 -5.44 28.16 20.70
C GLU A 521 -4.01 28.60 21.04
N PRO A 522 -3.65 29.90 20.87
CA PRO A 522 -2.27 30.36 20.92
C PRO A 522 -1.50 29.97 22.19
N GLU A 523 -2.13 30.08 23.36
CA GLU A 523 -1.53 29.75 24.66
C GLU A 523 -1.25 28.24 24.79
N LEU A 524 -2.25 27.41 24.46
CA LEU A 524 -2.12 25.95 24.49
C LEU A 524 -1.10 25.48 23.46
N ARG A 525 -1.11 26.06 22.25
CA ARG A 525 -0.11 25.80 21.20
C ARG A 525 1.31 26.09 21.67
N HIS A 526 1.52 27.21 22.39
CA HIS A 526 2.83 27.55 22.94
C HIS A 526 3.27 26.54 24.02
N ALA A 527 2.35 26.15 24.91
CA ALA A 527 2.62 25.13 25.93
C ALA A 527 2.98 23.77 25.32
N VAL A 528 2.25 23.32 24.29
CA VAL A 528 2.52 22.06 23.60
C VAL A 528 3.86 22.12 22.85
N ASN A 529 4.16 23.21 22.13
CA ASN A 529 5.47 23.39 21.48
C ASN A 529 6.63 23.30 22.49
N THR A 530 6.53 24.03 23.60
CA THR A 530 7.55 24.04 24.65
C THR A 530 7.78 22.64 25.21
N TYR A 531 6.69 21.88 25.40
CA TYR A 531 6.77 20.48 25.82
C TYR A 531 7.45 19.58 24.77
N LEU A 532 7.06 19.69 23.50
CA LEU A 532 7.67 18.91 22.41
C LEU A 532 9.15 19.22 22.24
N ASP A 533 9.55 20.49 22.39
CA ASP A 533 10.96 20.89 22.35
C ASP A 533 11.74 20.25 23.50
N ALA A 534 11.23 20.34 24.72
CA ALA A 534 11.83 19.70 25.89
C ALA A 534 11.92 18.16 25.77
N LEU A 535 11.01 17.54 25.00
CA LEU A 535 10.96 16.09 24.80
C LEU A 535 11.88 15.62 23.67
N THR A 536 12.02 16.39 22.58
CA THR A 536 12.61 15.93 21.31
C THR A 536 13.96 16.55 20.97
N MET A 537 14.32 17.69 21.58
CA MET A 537 15.63 18.30 21.44
C MET A 537 16.66 17.60 22.33
N PRO A 538 17.98 17.76 22.08
CA PRO A 538 19.03 17.09 22.84
C PRO A 538 18.79 17.22 24.35
N PRO A 539 18.78 16.10 25.08
CA PRO A 539 18.31 16.09 26.45
C PRO A 539 19.22 16.93 27.34
N THR A 540 18.67 18.01 27.90
CA THR A 540 19.27 18.68 29.06
C THR A 540 19.09 17.85 30.34
N GLN A 541 18.22 16.83 30.32
CA GLN A 541 17.90 15.96 31.46
C GLN A 541 17.75 14.49 31.07
N PRO A 542 18.11 13.54 31.95
CA PRO A 542 18.10 12.09 31.66
C PRO A 542 16.71 11.43 31.63
N ARG A 543 15.63 12.15 31.97
CA ARG A 543 14.25 11.63 31.95
C ARG A 543 13.35 12.53 31.10
N HIS A 544 12.44 11.90 30.36
CA HIS A 544 11.44 12.64 29.59
C HIS A 544 10.56 13.52 30.50
N PRO A 545 10.31 14.78 30.14
CA PRO A 545 9.42 15.65 30.88
C PRO A 545 7.98 15.09 30.87
N GLN A 546 7.27 15.27 31.98
CA GLN A 546 5.85 14.88 32.06
C GLN A 546 4.98 15.99 31.47
N PRO A 547 4.00 15.66 30.60
CA PRO A 547 3.12 16.67 30.02
C PRO A 547 2.14 17.20 31.08
N PRO A 548 1.95 18.53 31.19
CA PRO A 548 0.83 19.11 31.95
C PRO A 548 -0.52 18.60 31.44
N GLU A 549 -1.56 18.58 32.29
CA GLU A 549 -2.84 17.92 31.94
C GLU A 549 -3.48 18.49 30.66
N ALA A 550 -3.47 19.82 30.47
CA ALA A 550 -3.99 20.44 29.25
C ALA A 550 -3.20 20.04 27.99
N VAL A 551 -1.86 19.96 28.10
CA VAL A 551 -0.97 19.51 27.02
C VAL A 551 -1.20 18.02 26.73
N ARG A 552 -1.35 17.20 27.76
CA ARG A 552 -1.67 15.78 27.67
C ARG A 552 -2.97 15.54 26.92
N LEU A 553 -4.05 16.24 27.27
CA LEU A 553 -5.33 16.10 26.56
C LEU A 553 -5.23 16.50 25.09
N ALA A 554 -4.53 17.59 24.79
CA ALA A 554 -4.29 18.04 23.42
C ALA A 554 -3.47 17.01 22.61
N LEU A 555 -2.41 16.44 23.20
CA LEU A 555 -1.59 15.44 22.53
C LEU A 555 -2.34 14.13 22.29
N VAL A 556 -3.18 13.68 23.23
CA VAL A 556 -4.05 12.51 23.02
C VAL A 556 -4.95 12.73 21.81
N ASP A 557 -5.63 13.88 21.74
CA ASP A 557 -6.49 14.22 20.61
C ASP A 557 -5.72 14.19 19.27
N LYS A 558 -4.56 14.85 19.22
CA LYS A 558 -3.73 14.89 18.01
C LYS A 558 -3.19 13.51 17.63
N LEU A 559 -2.76 12.68 18.58
CA LEU A 559 -2.32 11.30 18.29
C LEU A 559 -3.45 10.47 17.67
N VAL A 560 -4.67 10.55 18.21
CA VAL A 560 -5.83 9.83 17.67
C VAL A 560 -6.19 10.34 16.27
N HIS A 561 -6.24 11.66 16.10
CA HIS A 561 -6.50 12.29 14.80
C HIS A 561 -5.53 11.78 13.72
N CYS A 562 -4.22 11.80 14.03
CA CYS A 562 -3.17 11.34 13.13
C CYS A 562 -3.26 9.84 12.84
N ALA A 563 -3.50 9.03 13.87
CA ALA A 563 -3.65 7.59 13.71
C ALA A 563 -4.76 7.27 12.69
N LEU A 564 -5.95 7.84 12.89
CA LEU A 564 -7.08 7.65 11.98
C LEU A 564 -6.82 8.17 10.57
N PHE A 565 -6.10 9.29 10.45
CA PHE A 565 -5.65 9.80 9.15
C PHE A 565 -4.79 8.75 8.42
N PHE A 566 -3.80 8.17 9.10
CA PHE A 566 -2.94 7.17 8.48
C PHE A 566 -3.64 5.83 8.23
N GLU A 567 -4.63 5.44 9.02
CA GLU A 567 -5.45 4.26 8.74
C GLU A 567 -6.24 4.44 7.44
N ARG A 568 -6.91 5.58 7.26
CA ARG A 568 -7.60 5.91 5.99
C ARG A 568 -6.63 5.92 4.81
N ARG A 569 -5.42 6.37 5.05
CA ARG A 569 -4.37 6.46 4.04
C ARG A 569 -3.84 5.09 3.61
N ALA A 570 -3.62 4.17 4.54
CA ALA A 570 -3.30 2.78 4.20
C ALA A 570 -4.42 2.11 3.42
N PHE A 571 -5.68 2.29 3.84
CA PHE A 571 -6.83 1.79 3.09
C PHE A 571 -6.86 2.36 1.66
N THR A 572 -6.60 3.65 1.52
CA THR A 572 -6.53 4.31 0.21
C THR A 572 -5.47 3.66 -0.66
N PHE A 573 -4.22 3.54 -0.21
CA PHE A 573 -3.16 2.90 -0.99
C PHE A 573 -3.49 1.44 -1.34
N LYS A 574 -4.12 0.71 -0.42
CA LYS A 574 -4.40 -0.71 -0.59
C LYS A 574 -5.54 -1.00 -1.56
N GLU A 575 -6.62 -0.20 -1.54
CA GLU A 575 -7.88 -0.54 -2.24
C GLU A 575 -8.36 0.51 -3.25
N ILE A 576 -8.04 1.80 -3.06
CA ILE A 576 -8.66 2.90 -3.83
C ILE A 576 -7.68 3.57 -4.79
N HIS A 577 -6.43 3.75 -4.37
CA HIS A 577 -5.48 4.63 -5.04
C HIS A 577 -5.24 4.15 -6.47
N PRO A 578 -5.12 5.03 -7.48
CA PRO A 578 -4.78 4.64 -8.84
C PRO A 578 -3.43 3.91 -8.95
N LEU A 579 -2.56 4.04 -7.94
CA LEU A 579 -1.28 3.32 -7.84
C LEU A 579 -1.41 1.95 -7.16
N ALA A 580 -2.57 1.62 -6.58
CA ALA A 580 -2.84 0.32 -6.00
C ALA A 580 -2.54 -0.80 -7.01
N LEU A 581 -2.75 -0.52 -8.32
CA LEU A 581 -2.43 -1.37 -9.45
C LEU A 581 -1.94 -0.55 -10.63
N GLN A 582 -0.83 -0.97 -11.25
CA GLN A 582 -0.26 -0.36 -12.45
C GLN A 582 0.13 -1.44 -13.46
N VAL A 583 -0.07 -1.18 -14.75
CA VAL A 583 0.32 -2.11 -15.82
C VAL A 583 1.80 -1.93 -16.12
N ILE A 584 2.56 -3.02 -16.15
CA ILE A 584 3.88 -3.05 -16.76
C ILE A 584 3.70 -2.90 -18.28
N LEU A 585 4.09 -1.76 -18.83
CA LEU A 585 3.82 -1.39 -20.22
C LEU A 585 4.41 -2.37 -21.24
N SER A 586 5.52 -3.05 -20.91
CA SER A 586 6.15 -4.01 -21.80
C SER A 586 5.51 -5.40 -21.79
N SER A 587 4.79 -5.76 -20.73
CA SER A 587 4.32 -7.13 -20.52
C SER A 587 2.82 -7.27 -20.30
N GLY A 588 2.08 -6.17 -20.13
CA GLY A 588 0.65 -6.16 -19.84
C GLY A 588 0.29 -6.75 -18.46
N VAL A 589 1.27 -7.05 -17.62
CA VAL A 589 1.08 -7.58 -16.26
C VAL A 589 0.71 -6.44 -15.33
N LEU A 590 -0.35 -6.61 -14.55
CA LEU A 590 -0.74 -5.65 -13.51
C LEU A 590 0.05 -5.91 -12.23
N ASN A 591 0.84 -4.93 -11.79
CA ASN A 591 1.58 -4.93 -10.53
C ASN A 591 0.90 -4.05 -9.50
N GLY A 592 0.69 -4.58 -8.30
CA GLY A 592 0.27 -3.77 -7.17
C GLY A 592 1.39 -3.40 -6.22
N ILE A 593 1.05 -2.49 -5.31
CA ILE A 593 1.92 -2.05 -4.20
C ILE A 593 1.70 -2.89 -2.96
N LEU A 594 2.74 -2.97 -2.13
CA LEU A 594 2.73 -3.70 -0.86
C LEU A 594 2.66 -2.69 0.29
N VAL A 595 1.54 -2.65 1.01
CA VAL A 595 1.35 -1.69 2.11
C VAL A 595 1.82 -2.30 3.42
N VAL A 596 2.79 -1.67 4.08
CA VAL A 596 3.32 -2.09 5.38
C VAL A 596 3.12 -0.98 6.41
N ARG A 597 2.95 -1.38 7.68
CA ARG A 597 2.51 -0.48 8.76
C ARG A 597 3.49 -0.39 9.93
N SER A 598 4.66 -1.02 9.82
CA SER A 598 5.77 -0.91 10.76
C SER A 598 7.11 -1.15 10.05
N ALA A 599 8.21 -0.72 10.67
CA ALA A 599 9.56 -1.05 10.19
C ALA A 599 9.80 -2.57 10.16
N GLU A 600 9.36 -3.29 11.19
CA GLU A 600 9.45 -4.77 11.25
C GLU A 600 8.74 -5.46 10.07
N SER A 601 7.50 -5.04 9.76
CA SER A 601 6.78 -5.57 8.60
C SER A 601 7.48 -5.20 7.29
N CYS A 602 8.10 -4.01 7.21
CA CYS A 602 8.91 -3.62 6.05
C CYS A 602 10.17 -4.47 5.90
N ILE A 603 10.90 -4.74 6.98
CA ILE A 603 12.07 -5.63 7.02
C ILE A 603 11.72 -7.01 6.48
N LYS A 604 10.65 -7.61 7.00
CA LYS A 604 10.18 -8.92 6.55
C LYS A 604 9.82 -8.91 5.07
N MET A 605 9.08 -7.89 4.63
CA MET A 605 8.66 -7.76 3.22
C MET A 605 9.85 -7.54 2.29
N LEU A 606 10.80 -6.70 2.68
CA LEU A 606 12.03 -6.42 1.96
C LEU A 606 12.84 -7.70 1.78
N TYR A 607 13.04 -8.47 2.85
CA TYR A 607 13.73 -9.76 2.79
C TYR A 607 13.02 -10.72 1.83
N GLN A 608 11.70 -10.92 2.00
CA GLN A 608 10.91 -11.85 1.15
C GLN A 608 10.92 -11.45 -0.33
N LEU A 609 10.94 -10.15 -0.65
CA LEU A 609 11.08 -9.66 -2.02
C LEU A 609 12.46 -9.97 -2.59
N LEU A 610 13.52 -9.70 -1.82
CA LEU A 610 14.91 -9.94 -2.25
C LEU A 610 15.20 -11.42 -2.46
N THR A 611 14.64 -12.29 -1.62
CA THR A 611 14.81 -13.75 -1.70
C THR A 611 13.75 -14.45 -2.55
N ASN A 612 12.76 -13.71 -3.06
CA ASN A 612 11.61 -14.24 -3.81
C ASN A 612 10.84 -15.34 -3.07
N THR A 613 10.63 -15.15 -1.75
CA THR A 613 9.92 -16.09 -0.87
C THR A 613 8.60 -15.53 -0.35
N ILE A 614 7.98 -14.59 -1.08
CA ILE A 614 6.67 -14.04 -0.72
C ILE A 614 5.61 -15.14 -0.75
N GLU A 615 4.81 -15.21 0.31
CA GLU A 615 3.65 -16.07 0.38
C GLU A 615 2.43 -15.40 -0.22
N THR A 616 1.74 -16.12 -1.10
CA THR A 616 0.60 -15.58 -1.85
C THR A 616 -0.62 -16.48 -1.77
N GLU A 617 -1.78 -15.90 -2.03
CA GLU A 617 -3.07 -16.56 -2.15
C GLU A 617 -3.77 -16.04 -3.41
N LEU A 618 -4.34 -16.95 -4.21
CA LEU A 618 -5.17 -16.58 -5.34
C LEU A 618 -6.63 -16.44 -4.89
N LYS A 619 -7.18 -15.23 -4.99
CA LYS A 619 -8.61 -14.95 -4.76
C LYS A 619 -9.33 -14.86 -6.10
N CYS A 620 -10.25 -15.78 -6.32
CA CYS A 620 -11.13 -15.79 -7.50
C CYS A 620 -12.42 -15.06 -7.15
N GLU A 621 -12.56 -13.81 -7.61
CA GLU A 621 -13.75 -13.00 -7.44
C GLU A 621 -14.63 -13.05 -8.71
N ASP A 622 -15.84 -12.50 -8.66
CA ASP A 622 -16.79 -12.51 -9.78
C ASP A 622 -16.24 -11.83 -11.04
N HIS A 623 -15.40 -10.81 -10.85
CA HIS A 623 -14.92 -9.97 -11.94
C HIS A 623 -13.41 -10.02 -12.15
N ASN A 624 -12.64 -10.57 -11.21
CA ASN A 624 -11.18 -10.53 -11.25
C ASN A 624 -10.57 -11.76 -10.56
N TYR A 625 -9.38 -12.15 -11.00
CA TYR A 625 -8.44 -12.94 -10.20
C TYR A 625 -7.46 -11.99 -9.55
N ARG A 626 -7.30 -12.10 -8.23
CA ARG A 626 -6.33 -11.31 -7.46
C ARG A 626 -5.32 -12.25 -6.83
N LEU A 627 -4.03 -12.03 -7.09
CA LEU A 627 -2.98 -12.62 -6.28
C LEU A 627 -2.72 -11.68 -5.11
N VAL A 628 -2.95 -12.16 -3.89
CA VAL A 628 -2.84 -11.37 -2.66
C VAL A 628 -1.64 -11.87 -1.85
N GLU A 629 -0.86 -10.94 -1.31
CA GLU A 629 0.22 -11.24 -0.37
C GLU A 629 -0.37 -11.49 1.03
N LYS A 630 0.00 -12.60 1.67
CA LYS A 630 -0.71 -13.08 2.87
C LYS A 630 -0.53 -12.21 4.11
N HIS A 631 0.62 -11.60 4.33
CA HIS A 631 0.93 -10.88 5.57
C HIS A 631 0.32 -9.48 5.61
N THR A 632 0.40 -8.75 4.51
CA THR A 632 -0.14 -7.39 4.37
C THR A 632 -1.58 -7.39 3.83
N GLY A 633 -2.00 -8.48 3.19
CA GLY A 633 -3.25 -8.57 2.43
C GLY A 633 -3.26 -7.69 1.19
N SER A 634 -2.10 -7.19 0.74
CA SER A 634 -2.00 -6.31 -0.43
C SER A 634 -2.16 -7.10 -1.73
N THR A 635 -2.78 -6.51 -2.73
CA THR A 635 -2.91 -7.14 -4.05
C THR A 635 -1.61 -7.00 -4.83
N LEU A 636 -0.99 -8.12 -5.19
CA LEU A 636 0.24 -8.16 -5.98
C LEU A 636 -0.02 -8.13 -7.48
N ARG A 637 -1.01 -8.90 -7.94
CA ARG A 637 -1.33 -9.09 -9.36
C ARG A 637 -2.83 -9.19 -9.56
N VAL A 638 -3.32 -8.74 -10.71
CA VAL A 638 -4.72 -8.85 -11.10
C VAL A 638 -4.85 -9.30 -12.54
N ILE A 639 -5.82 -10.17 -12.82
CA ILE A 639 -6.30 -10.50 -14.16
C ILE A 639 -7.81 -10.30 -14.16
N SER A 640 -8.34 -9.54 -15.11
CA SER A 640 -9.80 -9.36 -15.21
C SER A 640 -10.49 -10.59 -15.78
N ARG A 641 -11.68 -10.91 -15.28
CA ARG A 641 -12.62 -11.89 -15.85
C ARG A 641 -13.58 -11.26 -16.85
N ASN A 642 -13.55 -9.93 -17.00
CA ASN A 642 -14.35 -9.25 -17.99
C ASN A 642 -13.86 -9.63 -19.40
N LYS A 643 -14.76 -10.18 -20.22
CA LYS A 643 -14.44 -10.68 -21.56
C LYS A 643 -13.90 -9.61 -22.50
N LEU A 644 -14.48 -8.41 -22.49
CA LEU A 644 -14.02 -7.32 -23.35
C LEU A 644 -12.63 -6.86 -22.96
N LEU A 645 -12.38 -6.67 -21.66
CA LEU A 645 -11.05 -6.29 -21.16
C LEU A 645 -10.02 -7.36 -21.47
N THR A 646 -10.35 -8.64 -21.23
CA THR A 646 -9.45 -9.76 -21.54
C THR A 646 -9.07 -9.78 -23.01
N ASN A 647 -10.05 -9.61 -23.91
CA ASN A 647 -9.80 -9.55 -25.35
C ASN A 647 -8.99 -8.32 -25.77
N ALA A 648 -9.24 -7.17 -25.15
CA ALA A 648 -8.48 -5.94 -25.41
C ALA A 648 -7.01 -6.10 -24.99
N PHE A 649 -6.75 -6.61 -23.77
CA PHE A 649 -5.39 -6.90 -23.31
C PHE A 649 -4.70 -7.92 -24.22
N TRP A 650 -5.42 -8.97 -24.63
CA TRP A 650 -4.90 -9.93 -25.60
C TRP A 650 -4.46 -9.26 -26.90
N THR A 651 -5.31 -8.42 -27.48
CA THR A 651 -5.06 -7.78 -28.78
C THR A 651 -4.00 -6.67 -28.72
N GLN A 652 -3.82 -6.00 -27.58
CA GLN A 652 -2.92 -4.85 -27.47
C GLN A 652 -1.55 -5.21 -26.89
N TYR A 653 -1.45 -6.29 -26.10
CA TYR A 653 -0.20 -6.68 -25.44
C TYR A 653 0.33 -8.05 -25.85
N PHE A 654 -0.52 -8.99 -26.28
CA PHE A 654 -0.17 -10.42 -26.36
C PHE A 654 -0.30 -11.04 -27.75
N SER A 655 -0.93 -10.34 -28.69
CA SER A 655 -1.17 -10.81 -30.07
C SER A 655 0.06 -10.73 -30.95
#